data_AF-A0A814QZ20-F1
#
_entry.id   AF-A0A814QZ20-F1
#
_cell.length_a   1.000
_cell.length_b   1.000
_cell.length_c   1.000
_cell.angle_alpha   90.00
_cell.angle_beta   90.00
_cell.angle_gamma   90.00
#
_symmetry.space_group_name_H-M   'P 1'
#
loop_
_entity.id
_entity.type
_entity.pdbx_description
1 polymer ?
#
loop_
_entity_poly.entity_id
_entity_poly.type
_entity_poly.pdbx_seq_one_letter_code
_entity_poly.pdbx_strand_id
1 'polypeptide(L)'
;MAMHFGYLVVFSIVLFDSYKGFPNTSDKTKIDIDSIFENGPFGIAETSYEYPTTYDIEMTPSSNNLTTQIRGQLYYPNFTAVNRKGPFPILVFLPGKHPDCRTPVPLGYPAIDINSTDSQGQCPDGMSKVANHLGYSYLGRYFASYGYIVASIDVVSINNKPGIDGDITLNFVRARLVLKTLEKMKEWNDSAEKCKQVLDGIDLSGHFDFAQVGLMGHSRGGEGVRNAYNMLMENKGSSDALMWRNRLAGMNIRAVMEIAPMYYGRDGIKLTVDNVPWAMMVAGCEDDELDYAHVRLASEQMKTAKHPNYVVHVYGANHEYFNSEWQIGIPSCFGDQDPLWDVNATTFKVSDILPYTLNTFLDFTLPKVNGSEAQRRITIFVLASFFRAYVGINADPSLATLLDPSTPLSGDLSEIGRQYFNPVQSILLFNGSDNIFGTPGIEMMPLQEYAQSTFNAFAKAYDASLIRPPQFTFMPSPPQKGNLSLDCLDQIENAIHIDFGNSTKDEILILFDKTHTLNLMTIDIHLARRSSCWFTSTHPSTCAEPREMKTEIQLQTPNGFITATTVSLKSRYNMQFVLCNAMMDMPPEKLAFLPVMFETVRIPITNDIPITGIKFLSRNGGSVILGDIMVPTPTSSIHIISNEVSYGGNVFPSGVGVIVHRAVDVDIVDNSIHHHRYTGVSIGWEWGYAPSYTSNILVHSNYIYNTGQHILCDQGGIYTLGIQPGTIITNNVIKNVFSYAAYMWGIYLDEGSSHIIVSNNVVYNIGWGGLFQHYGANNTIINNVFARNSEIQPPHPDDPIPDGDLRIMNTEDHLSWTFENNIVYDTFQGSNHSAFKSDAPDVRVSFNNNVYYNPYNTPLLFGIQQTSFIEWQKTGQDNSSIIADPLFTGDVNQCDFFTVQSNSPAVKLGFANITKLSKWAPGCGTDNVVNDNQFYHW
;
A
#
# COMPACT_ATOMS: atom_id res chain seq x y z
N MET A 1 0.57 33.09 31.75
CA MET A 1 0.28 33.97 30.60
C MET A 1 0.34 33.09 29.38
N ALA A 2 -0.82 32.79 28.79
CA ALA A 2 -1.02 31.83 27.71
C ALA A 2 -1.21 32.57 26.38
N MET A 3 -0.70 32.01 25.28
CA MET A 3 -1.07 32.20 23.87
C MET A 3 -0.16 31.23 23.08
N HIS A 4 -0.56 29.97 22.81
CA HIS A 4 -1.33 29.53 21.63
C HIS A 4 -0.98 30.29 20.34
N PHE A 5 -0.05 29.73 19.55
CA PHE A 5 -0.02 29.86 18.10
C PHE A 5 0.27 28.48 17.52
N GLY A 6 -0.79 27.85 17.00
CA GLY A 6 -0.68 26.76 16.05
C GLY A 6 -0.64 27.37 14.65
N TYR A 7 0.46 27.16 13.93
CA TYR A 7 0.48 27.18 12.48
C TYR A 7 1.27 25.95 12.05
N LEU A 8 0.55 24.98 11.48
CA LEU A 8 1.13 23.82 10.84
C LEU A 8 1.72 24.32 9.52
N VAL A 9 3.03 24.61 9.49
CA VAL A 9 3.72 24.95 8.24
C VAL A 9 3.85 23.67 7.42
N VAL A 10 3.00 23.51 6.41
CA VAL A 10 3.05 22.38 5.47
C VAL A 10 3.89 22.81 4.27
N PHE A 11 5.04 22.16 4.07
CA PHE A 11 6.01 22.55 3.03
C PHE A 11 5.57 22.21 1.60
N SER A 12 4.72 21.20 1.42
CA SER A 12 4.03 20.82 0.18
C SER A 12 2.87 19.89 0.55
N ILE A 13 1.72 19.99 -0.13
CA ILE A 13 0.63 19.00 -0.02
C ILE A 13 0.73 18.07 -1.22
N VAL A 14 1.04 16.81 -0.92
CA VAL A 14 1.29 15.78 -1.92
C VAL A 14 0.16 14.77 -1.89
N LEU A 15 -0.66 14.78 -2.94
CA LEU A 15 -1.69 13.77 -3.18
C LEU A 15 -1.22 12.86 -4.31
N PHE A 16 -0.67 11.73 -3.90
CA PHE A 16 -0.57 10.56 -4.74
C PHE A 16 -1.70 9.62 -4.37
N ASP A 17 -2.07 8.79 -5.32
CA ASP A 17 -2.52 7.48 -4.95
C ASP A 17 -1.48 6.85 -3.99
N SER A 18 -1.90 6.40 -2.81
CA SER A 18 -0.97 5.71 -1.89
C SER A 18 -0.46 4.39 -2.50
N TYR A 19 -1.09 3.95 -3.58
CA TYR A 19 -0.39 3.26 -4.64
C TYR A 19 0.61 4.24 -5.28
N LYS A 20 1.88 4.12 -4.90
CA LYS A 20 2.85 3.95 -5.99
C LYS A 20 2.26 2.85 -6.86
N GLY A 21 1.55 3.22 -7.91
CA GLY A 21 1.35 2.36 -9.04
C GLY A 21 2.74 1.81 -9.29
N PHE A 22 2.84 0.49 -9.21
CA PHE A 22 3.79 -0.30 -9.95
C PHE A 22 4.17 0.52 -11.19
N PRO A 23 5.46 0.79 -11.41
CA PRO A 23 5.86 1.57 -12.56
C PRO A 23 5.10 1.05 -13.76
N ASN A 24 4.52 1.98 -14.53
CA ASN A 24 4.02 1.70 -15.86
C ASN A 24 5.00 0.70 -16.48
N THR A 25 4.52 -0.38 -17.10
CA THR A 25 5.40 -1.42 -17.67
C THR A 25 6.37 -0.91 -18.74
N SER A 26 6.34 0.39 -19.04
CA SER A 26 7.35 1.15 -19.79
C SER A 26 8.55 1.67 -18.98
N ASP A 27 8.48 1.87 -17.65
CA ASP A 27 9.59 2.35 -16.83
C ASP A 27 10.32 1.18 -16.16
N LYS A 28 11.24 0.58 -16.93
CA LYS A 28 12.19 -0.43 -16.45
C LYS A 28 13.15 0.20 -15.43
N THR A 29 12.80 0.10 -14.15
CA THR A 29 13.76 -0.40 -13.16
C THR A 29 13.18 -1.70 -12.60
N LYS A 30 13.35 -2.79 -13.36
CA LYS A 30 13.04 -4.14 -12.88
C LYS A 30 13.87 -4.37 -11.62
N ILE A 31 13.23 -4.42 -10.45
CA ILE A 31 13.92 -4.76 -9.21
C ILE A 31 14.57 -6.12 -9.43
N ASP A 32 15.89 -6.17 -9.29
CA ASP A 32 16.61 -7.42 -9.38
C ASP A 32 16.29 -8.25 -8.14
N ILE A 33 15.50 -9.31 -8.31
CA ILE A 33 15.07 -10.18 -7.21
C ILE A 33 16.30 -10.78 -6.50
N ASP A 34 17.40 -11.03 -7.21
CA ASP A 34 18.60 -11.60 -6.61
C ASP A 34 19.25 -10.63 -5.61
N SER A 35 19.12 -9.31 -5.84
CA SER A 35 19.62 -8.27 -4.92
C SER A 35 18.92 -8.27 -3.55
N ILE A 36 17.75 -8.91 -3.43
CA ILE A 36 17.06 -9.06 -2.13
C ILE A 36 17.85 -9.98 -1.19
N PHE A 37 18.59 -10.95 -1.72
CA PHE A 37 19.33 -11.90 -0.89
C PHE A 37 20.71 -11.41 -0.49
N GLU A 38 21.18 -10.31 -1.07
CA GLU A 38 22.47 -9.72 -0.74
C GLU A 38 22.45 -9.07 0.65
N ASN A 39 23.60 -9.05 1.33
CA ASN A 39 23.73 -8.30 2.58
C ASN A 39 23.85 -6.80 2.28
N GLY A 40 23.32 -5.99 3.18
CA GLY A 40 23.47 -4.54 3.12
C GLY A 40 24.89 -4.05 3.45
N PRO A 41 25.12 -2.73 3.34
CA PRO A 41 26.46 -2.14 3.40
C PRO A 41 27.06 -2.06 4.80
N PHE A 42 26.30 -2.33 5.87
CA PHE A 42 26.79 -2.23 7.24
C PHE A 42 27.46 -3.53 7.69
N GLY A 43 28.59 -3.41 8.40
CA GLY A 43 29.07 -4.50 9.25
C GLY A 43 28.04 -4.82 10.33
N ILE A 44 28.08 -6.03 10.90
CA ILE A 44 27.10 -6.50 11.87
C ILE A 44 27.77 -6.68 13.22
N ALA A 45 27.09 -6.29 14.29
CA ALA A 45 27.44 -6.61 15.67
C ALA A 45 26.21 -7.17 16.40
N GLU A 46 26.44 -7.94 17.46
CA GLU A 46 25.39 -8.61 18.21
C GLU A 46 25.70 -8.61 19.72
N THR A 47 24.65 -8.53 20.55
CA THR A 47 24.76 -8.60 22.02
C THR A 47 23.48 -9.16 22.61
N SER A 48 23.54 -9.76 23.80
CA SER A 48 22.36 -10.22 24.51
C SER A 48 21.93 -9.19 25.57
N TYR A 49 20.67 -9.28 25.98
CA TYR A 49 20.16 -8.58 27.16
C TYR A 49 19.41 -9.58 28.03
N GLU A 50 19.58 -9.45 29.34
CA GLU A 50 18.91 -10.32 30.30
C GLU A 50 18.60 -9.56 31.59
N TYR A 51 17.32 -9.50 31.94
CA TYR A 51 16.87 -9.06 33.26
C TYR A 51 16.56 -10.26 34.15
N PRO A 52 16.57 -10.09 35.49
CA PRO A 52 16.15 -11.13 36.41
C PRO A 52 14.72 -11.60 36.14
N THR A 53 14.45 -12.89 36.34
CA THR A 53 13.10 -13.45 36.37
C THR A 53 12.33 -12.88 37.57
N THR A 54 11.13 -12.35 37.34
CA THR A 54 10.33 -11.70 38.39
C THR A 54 8.84 -12.01 38.25
N TYR A 55 8.08 -11.72 39.31
CA TYR A 55 6.63 -11.60 39.23
C TYR A 55 6.28 -10.18 38.81
N ASP A 56 5.92 -10.00 37.53
CA ASP A 56 5.54 -8.70 36.99
C ASP A 56 4.01 -8.63 36.84
N ILE A 57 3.39 -7.84 37.72
CA ILE A 57 1.94 -7.61 37.73
C ILE A 57 1.46 -6.89 36.47
N GLU A 58 2.33 -6.11 35.81
CA GLU A 58 1.98 -5.45 34.56
C GLU A 58 1.95 -6.47 33.42
N MET A 59 2.88 -7.44 33.41
CA MET A 59 2.87 -8.52 32.41
C MET A 59 1.75 -9.54 32.64
N THR A 60 1.36 -9.76 33.90
CA THR A 60 0.39 -10.80 34.30
C THR A 60 -0.69 -10.27 35.27
N PRO A 61 -1.61 -9.40 34.80
CA PRO A 61 -2.50 -8.63 35.69
C PRO A 61 -3.51 -9.45 36.50
N SER A 62 -3.83 -10.67 36.07
CA SER A 62 -4.82 -11.56 36.71
C SER A 62 -4.26 -12.41 37.87
N SER A 63 -3.05 -12.10 38.38
CA SER A 63 -2.44 -12.67 39.60
C SER A 63 -2.50 -14.21 39.70
N ASN A 64 -1.66 -14.90 38.90
CA ASN A 64 -1.51 -16.36 38.95
C ASN A 64 -0.11 -16.85 39.35
N ASN A 65 0.71 -16.02 40.02
CA ASN A 65 2.12 -16.33 40.30
C ASN A 65 2.87 -16.83 39.04
N LEU A 66 2.61 -16.20 37.89
CA LEU A 66 3.33 -16.48 36.66
C LEU A 66 4.58 -15.60 36.63
N THR A 67 5.75 -16.22 36.66
CA THR A 67 7.02 -15.50 36.51
C THR A 67 7.28 -15.17 35.06
N THR A 68 7.81 -13.98 34.80
CA THR A 68 8.21 -13.53 33.46
C THR A 68 9.66 -13.03 33.48
N GLN A 69 10.29 -13.03 32.31
CA GLN A 69 11.66 -12.55 32.15
C GLN A 69 11.79 -11.75 30.85
N ILE A 70 12.41 -10.57 30.93
CA ILE A 70 12.77 -9.77 29.75
C ILE A 70 14.20 -10.16 29.36
N ARG A 71 14.36 -10.87 28.25
CA ARG A 71 15.67 -11.25 27.71
C ARG A 71 15.60 -11.50 26.21
N GLY A 72 16.74 -11.50 25.55
CA GLY A 72 16.83 -11.83 24.13
C GLY A 72 18.17 -11.44 23.51
N GLN A 73 18.17 -11.38 22.18
CA GLN A 73 19.35 -11.03 21.38
C GLN A 73 19.08 -9.74 20.59
N LEU A 74 20.07 -8.85 20.57
CA LEU A 74 20.14 -7.69 19.69
C LEU A 74 21.12 -7.95 18.55
N TYR A 75 20.73 -7.59 17.34
CA TYR A 75 21.59 -7.49 16.16
C TYR A 75 21.53 -6.05 15.67
N TYR A 76 22.68 -5.43 15.39
CA TYR A 76 22.73 -4.02 15.07
C TYR A 76 23.88 -3.69 14.11
N PRO A 77 23.79 -2.55 13.39
CA PRO A 77 24.85 -2.12 12.48
C PRO A 77 26.12 -1.80 13.29
N ASN A 78 27.27 -2.25 12.82
CA ASN A 78 28.54 -1.92 13.45
C ASN A 78 28.93 -0.47 13.12
N PHE A 79 28.70 0.44 14.07
CA PHE A 79 28.87 1.89 13.90
C PHE A 79 30.33 2.34 13.80
N THR A 80 31.32 1.49 14.11
CA THR A 80 32.73 1.85 13.97
C THR A 80 33.23 1.76 12.53
N ALA A 81 32.49 1.06 11.66
CA ALA A 81 32.91 0.80 10.28
C ALA A 81 32.42 1.85 9.26
N VAL A 82 31.49 2.74 9.63
CA VAL A 82 30.83 3.66 8.68
C VAL A 82 30.56 5.02 9.34
N ASN A 83 30.73 6.14 8.62
CA ASN A 83 30.52 7.52 9.10
C ASN A 83 29.03 7.88 9.40
N ARG A 84 28.17 6.91 9.70
CA ARG A 84 26.74 7.11 10.00
C ARG A 84 26.44 6.62 11.42
N LYS A 85 25.96 7.51 12.29
CA LYS A 85 25.81 7.28 13.74
C LYS A 85 24.37 7.12 14.25
N GLY A 86 23.41 6.84 13.37
CA GLY A 86 22.00 6.66 13.76
C GLY A 86 21.23 7.97 14.02
N PRO A 87 19.98 7.90 14.50
CA PRO A 87 19.28 6.69 14.98
C PRO A 87 18.88 5.72 13.85
N PHE A 88 18.68 4.44 14.19
CA PHE A 88 18.36 3.35 13.28
C PHE A 88 16.97 2.75 13.57
N PRO A 89 16.20 2.36 12.54
CA PRO A 89 14.90 1.72 12.70
C PRO A 89 15.00 0.42 13.50
N ILE A 90 13.92 0.09 14.21
CA ILE A 90 13.85 -1.06 15.12
C ILE A 90 12.97 -2.14 14.50
N LEU A 91 13.41 -3.39 14.52
CA LEU A 91 12.56 -4.55 14.26
C LEU A 91 12.50 -5.42 15.52
N VAL A 92 11.30 -5.83 15.94
CA VAL A 92 11.12 -6.74 17.07
C VAL A 92 10.59 -8.07 16.57
N PHE A 93 11.30 -9.15 16.86
CA PHE A 93 10.94 -10.52 16.49
C PHE A 93 10.47 -11.28 17.73
N LEU A 94 9.29 -11.89 17.63
CA LEU A 94 8.68 -12.65 18.71
C LEU A 94 8.42 -14.11 18.27
N PRO A 95 9.20 -15.08 18.78
CA PRO A 95 8.95 -16.49 18.53
C PRO A 95 7.61 -16.99 19.09
N GLY A 96 7.15 -18.11 18.55
CA GLY A 96 5.95 -18.81 18.97
C GLY A 96 6.15 -19.75 20.17
N LYS A 97 5.16 -20.64 20.35
CA LYS A 97 5.26 -21.71 21.34
C LYS A 97 6.07 -22.86 20.75
N HIS A 98 7.09 -23.27 21.48
CA HIS A 98 7.96 -24.40 21.18
C HIS A 98 8.47 -24.98 22.51
N PRO A 99 8.86 -26.27 22.58
CA PRO A 99 9.44 -26.82 23.78
C PRO A 99 10.66 -26.06 24.31
N ASP A 100 10.88 -26.16 25.61
CA ASP A 100 11.76 -25.27 26.38
C ASP A 100 13.14 -25.87 26.68
N CYS A 101 13.28 -27.20 26.62
CA CYS A 101 14.53 -27.91 26.87
C CYS A 101 14.96 -28.80 25.71
N ARG A 102 16.26 -28.84 25.47
CA ARG A 102 16.92 -29.60 24.42
C ARG A 102 17.71 -30.76 25.01
N THR A 103 17.49 -31.94 24.44
CA THR A 103 18.24 -33.15 24.74
C THR A 103 19.51 -33.21 23.88
N PRO A 104 20.68 -33.57 24.43
CA PRO A 104 21.85 -33.91 23.63
C PRO A 104 21.58 -35.10 22.70
N VAL A 105 21.89 -34.94 21.42
CA VAL A 105 21.80 -35.99 20.40
C VAL A 105 23.15 -36.23 19.72
N PRO A 106 23.40 -37.42 19.13
CA PRO A 106 24.61 -37.66 18.36
C PRO A 106 24.75 -36.68 17.18
N LEU A 107 26.00 -36.43 16.76
CA LEU A 107 26.28 -35.56 15.62
C LEU A 107 25.54 -36.06 14.35
N GLY A 108 24.88 -35.15 13.64
CA GLY A 108 24.11 -35.46 12.42
C GLY A 108 22.65 -35.86 12.66
N TYR A 109 22.17 -35.81 13.90
CA TYR A 109 20.75 -35.93 14.23
C TYR A 109 20.16 -34.55 14.54
N PRO A 110 18.87 -34.31 14.20
CA PRO A 110 18.19 -33.09 14.57
C PRO A 110 18.03 -32.99 16.09
N ALA A 111 18.06 -31.77 16.61
CA ALA A 111 17.88 -31.53 18.03
C ALA A 111 16.50 -32.00 18.51
N ILE A 112 16.47 -32.70 19.66
CA ILE A 112 15.21 -33.15 20.27
C ILE A 112 14.82 -32.22 21.42
N ASP A 113 13.76 -31.46 21.20
CA ASP A 113 13.24 -30.48 22.14
C ASP A 113 11.99 -31.04 22.87
N ILE A 114 11.94 -30.90 24.19
CA ILE A 114 10.90 -31.44 25.06
C ILE A 114 10.44 -30.42 26.11
N ASN A 115 9.16 -30.52 26.48
CA ASN A 115 8.54 -29.68 27.51
C ASN A 115 8.92 -30.22 28.89
N SER A 116 9.99 -29.71 29.49
CA SER A 116 10.52 -30.26 30.74
C SER A 116 11.10 -29.25 31.73
N THR A 117 10.94 -27.95 31.50
CA THR A 117 11.36 -26.99 32.54
C THR A 117 10.57 -27.14 33.83
N ASP A 118 11.25 -26.86 34.94
CA ASP A 118 10.60 -26.75 36.25
C ASP A 118 9.77 -25.46 36.41
N SER A 119 9.18 -25.27 37.59
CA SER A 119 8.41 -24.06 37.90
C SER A 119 9.23 -22.76 37.78
N GLN A 120 10.56 -22.83 37.84
CA GLN A 120 11.50 -21.70 37.70
C GLN A 120 12.06 -21.56 36.27
N GLY A 121 11.65 -22.41 35.33
CA GLY A 121 12.12 -22.35 33.94
C GLY A 121 13.52 -22.95 33.74
N GLN A 122 13.96 -23.84 34.62
CA GLN A 122 15.25 -24.54 34.50
C GLN A 122 15.06 -25.93 33.89
N CYS A 123 15.98 -26.30 33.00
CA CYS A 123 15.99 -27.62 32.37
C CYS A 123 16.61 -28.68 33.29
N PRO A 124 16.21 -29.95 33.15
CA PRO A 124 16.84 -31.06 33.87
C PRO A 124 18.35 -31.15 33.61
N ASP A 125 19.08 -31.75 34.57
CA ASP A 125 20.52 -31.98 34.44
C ASP A 125 20.86 -32.72 33.13
N GLY A 126 21.84 -32.19 32.39
CA GLY A 126 22.26 -32.74 31.10
C GLY A 126 21.48 -32.23 29.89
N MET A 127 20.42 -31.43 30.08
CA MET A 127 19.68 -30.74 29.02
C MET A 127 20.04 -29.25 28.98
N SER A 128 19.91 -28.63 27.82
CA SER A 128 20.08 -27.18 27.64
C SER A 128 18.76 -26.49 27.35
N LYS A 129 18.67 -25.18 27.56
CA LYS A 129 17.49 -24.40 27.15
C LYS A 129 17.45 -24.28 25.64
N VAL A 130 16.25 -24.38 25.05
CA VAL A 130 16.07 -24.09 23.62
C VAL A 130 16.18 -22.60 23.40
N ALA A 131 17.14 -22.18 22.57
CA ALA A 131 17.40 -20.78 22.29
C ALA A 131 16.48 -20.24 21.18
N ASN A 132 15.16 -20.32 21.39
CA ASN A 132 14.12 -19.98 20.39
C ASN A 132 14.37 -18.64 19.66
N HIS A 133 14.84 -17.63 20.40
CA HIS A 133 15.14 -16.30 19.88
C HIS A 133 16.33 -16.26 18.92
N LEU A 134 17.30 -17.16 19.05
CA LEU A 134 18.45 -17.27 18.14
C LEU A 134 18.08 -17.94 16.81
N GLY A 135 16.91 -18.57 16.74
CA GLY A 135 16.33 -19.12 15.52
C GLY A 135 16.16 -18.13 14.38
N TYR A 136 16.06 -16.84 14.70
CA TYR A 136 15.98 -15.75 13.73
C TYR A 136 17.29 -15.00 13.53
N SER A 137 18.43 -15.55 13.99
CA SER A 137 19.74 -14.90 13.82
C SER A 137 20.06 -14.58 12.37
N TYR A 138 19.64 -15.44 11.43
CA TYR A 138 19.84 -15.21 10.00
C TYR A 138 19.12 -13.94 9.51
N LEU A 139 17.88 -13.71 9.97
CA LEU A 139 17.14 -12.47 9.70
C LEU A 139 17.71 -11.28 10.47
N GLY A 140 18.05 -11.46 11.74
CA GLY A 140 18.62 -10.41 12.58
C GLY A 140 19.90 -9.84 11.97
N ARG A 141 20.80 -10.70 11.51
CA ARG A 141 22.03 -10.34 10.79
C ARG A 141 21.75 -9.68 9.44
N TYR A 142 20.81 -10.24 8.67
CA TYR A 142 20.40 -9.65 7.39
C TYR A 142 19.91 -8.21 7.58
N PHE A 143 18.94 -7.96 8.46
CA PHE A 143 18.43 -6.61 8.67
C PHE A 143 19.46 -5.68 9.34
N ALA A 144 20.29 -6.17 10.26
CA ALA A 144 21.40 -5.39 10.80
C ALA A 144 22.35 -4.89 9.69
N SER A 145 22.64 -5.72 8.68
CA SER A 145 23.46 -5.31 7.53
C SER A 145 22.82 -4.19 6.68
N TYR A 146 21.49 -4.04 6.75
CA TYR A 146 20.74 -2.97 6.08
C TYR A 146 20.49 -1.73 6.96
N GLY A 147 21.04 -1.68 8.17
CA GLY A 147 20.89 -0.53 9.04
C GLY A 147 19.70 -0.59 9.98
N TYR A 148 19.29 -1.79 10.42
CA TYR A 148 18.23 -1.96 11.44
C TYR A 148 18.83 -2.44 12.76
N ILE A 149 18.24 -2.01 13.88
CA ILE A 149 18.45 -2.69 15.16
C ILE A 149 17.33 -3.72 15.34
N VAL A 150 17.70 -4.99 15.39
CA VAL A 150 16.76 -6.10 15.52
C VAL A 150 16.81 -6.66 16.94
N ALA A 151 15.67 -6.67 17.63
CA ALA A 151 15.49 -7.32 18.92
C ALA A 151 14.72 -8.63 18.75
N SER A 152 15.39 -9.77 18.90
CA SER A 152 14.75 -11.09 18.95
C SER A 152 14.50 -11.49 20.40
N ILE A 153 13.23 -11.55 20.79
CA ILE A 153 12.79 -11.76 22.17
C ILE A 153 12.80 -13.26 22.51
N ASP A 154 13.29 -13.60 23.70
CA ASP A 154 13.18 -14.95 24.24
C ASP A 154 11.88 -15.11 25.03
N VAL A 155 11.11 -16.16 24.71
CA VAL A 155 9.83 -16.47 25.32
C VAL A 155 9.89 -17.69 26.25
N VAL A 156 11.08 -18.21 26.57
CA VAL A 156 11.26 -19.41 27.40
C VAL A 156 10.55 -19.31 28.76
N SER A 157 10.46 -18.11 29.34
CA SER A 157 9.80 -17.90 30.65
C SER A 157 8.29 -18.16 30.66
N ILE A 158 7.65 -18.14 29.49
CA ILE A 158 6.18 -18.25 29.34
C ILE A 158 5.74 -19.39 28.40
N ASN A 159 6.67 -20.07 27.71
CA ASN A 159 6.30 -21.01 26.63
C ASN A 159 5.55 -22.26 27.10
N ASN A 160 5.95 -22.82 28.25
CA ASN A 160 5.38 -24.05 28.81
C ASN A 160 4.69 -23.81 30.16
N LYS A 161 4.16 -22.59 30.36
CA LYS A 161 3.44 -22.22 31.58
C LYS A 161 1.93 -22.40 31.39
N PRO A 162 1.18 -22.70 32.48
CA PRO A 162 -0.27 -22.72 32.41
C PRO A 162 -0.82 -21.35 31.99
N GLY A 163 -1.90 -21.36 31.22
CA GLY A 163 -2.65 -20.17 30.85
C GLY A 163 -3.20 -19.43 32.08
N ILE A 164 -3.62 -18.18 31.88
CA ILE A 164 -4.27 -17.38 32.93
C ILE A 164 -5.70 -17.02 32.50
N ASP A 165 -6.53 -16.61 33.46
CA ASP A 165 -7.91 -16.20 33.20
C ASP A 165 -7.95 -15.07 32.16
N GLY A 166 -8.74 -15.28 31.10
CA GLY A 166 -8.84 -14.38 29.95
C GLY A 166 -7.65 -14.41 28.99
N ASP A 167 -6.60 -15.21 29.22
CA ASP A 167 -5.46 -15.36 28.30
C ASP A 167 -4.86 -16.78 28.41
N ILE A 168 -5.67 -17.78 28.07
CA ILE A 168 -5.33 -19.21 28.25
C ILE A 168 -4.13 -19.66 27.40
N THR A 169 -3.84 -18.95 26.31
CA THR A 169 -2.69 -19.23 25.44
C THR A 169 -1.47 -18.34 25.71
N LEU A 170 -1.62 -17.35 26.60
CA LEU A 170 -0.61 -16.36 27.00
C LEU A 170 -0.20 -15.43 25.85
N ASN A 171 -1.10 -15.16 24.91
CA ASN A 171 -0.83 -14.32 23.74
C ASN A 171 -0.85 -12.82 24.10
N PHE A 172 -1.66 -12.42 25.09
CA PHE A 172 -1.60 -11.05 25.63
C PHE A 172 -0.40 -10.86 26.58
N VAL A 173 0.03 -11.89 27.30
CA VAL A 173 1.31 -11.84 28.04
C VAL A 173 2.48 -11.66 27.06
N ARG A 174 2.48 -12.36 25.93
CA ARG A 174 3.45 -12.15 24.81
C ARG A 174 3.44 -10.72 24.29
N ALA A 175 2.26 -10.14 24.08
CA ALA A 175 2.11 -8.74 23.67
C ALA A 175 2.76 -7.77 24.67
N ARG A 176 2.52 -7.98 25.96
CA ARG A 176 3.13 -7.16 27.02
C ARG A 176 4.63 -7.34 27.11
N LEU A 177 5.16 -8.54 26.84
CA LEU A 177 6.60 -8.78 26.78
C LEU A 177 7.25 -7.95 25.66
N VAL A 178 6.60 -7.82 24.50
CA VAL A 178 7.05 -6.91 23.41
C VAL A 178 7.09 -5.47 23.90
N LEU A 179 5.98 -4.97 24.47
CA LEU A 179 5.88 -3.58 24.92
C LEU A 179 6.86 -3.26 26.07
N LYS A 180 7.06 -4.19 27.00
CA LYS A 180 8.03 -4.07 28.08
C LYS A 180 9.47 -4.07 27.56
N THR A 181 9.77 -4.88 26.54
CA THR A 181 11.09 -4.86 25.88
C THR A 181 11.34 -3.50 25.21
N LEU A 182 10.35 -2.94 24.52
CA LEU A 182 10.41 -1.61 23.93
C LEU A 182 10.57 -0.49 24.98
N GLU A 183 9.91 -0.61 26.14
CA GLU A 183 10.11 0.28 27.30
C GLU A 183 11.58 0.22 27.77
N LYS A 184 12.16 -0.97 27.88
CA LYS A 184 13.58 -1.13 28.25
C LYS A 184 14.54 -0.58 27.21
N MET A 185 14.25 -0.76 25.93
CA MET A 185 15.02 -0.15 24.86
C MET A 185 15.02 1.37 24.95
N LYS A 186 13.89 1.99 25.31
CA LYS A 186 13.81 3.44 25.54
C LYS A 186 14.69 3.86 26.72
N GLU A 187 14.67 3.10 27.82
CA GLU A 187 15.57 3.36 28.96
C GLU A 187 17.05 3.26 28.58
N TRP A 188 17.44 2.31 27.72
CA TRP A 188 18.80 2.19 27.19
C TRP A 188 19.15 3.35 26.26
N ASN A 189 18.21 3.77 25.42
CA ASN A 189 18.39 4.88 24.51
C ASN A 189 18.65 6.20 25.25
N ASP A 190 17.94 6.42 26.36
CA ASP A 190 17.99 7.66 27.13
C ASP A 190 19.16 7.70 28.14
N SER A 191 19.85 6.56 28.37
CA SER A 191 20.94 6.46 29.35
C SER A 191 22.04 5.49 28.91
N ALA A 192 23.19 6.04 28.52
CA ALA A 192 24.40 5.28 28.21
C ALA A 192 24.85 4.35 29.36
N GLU A 193 24.70 4.77 30.61
CA GLU A 193 25.06 3.96 31.79
C GLU A 193 24.19 2.72 31.91
N LYS A 194 22.85 2.89 31.85
CA LYS A 194 21.91 1.76 31.88
C LYS A 194 22.10 0.84 30.67
N CYS A 195 22.37 1.42 29.51
CA CYS A 195 22.64 0.66 28.29
C CYS A 195 23.86 -0.26 28.46
N LYS A 196 25.00 0.29 28.89
CA LYS A 196 26.23 -0.47 29.15
C LYS A 196 26.05 -1.52 30.23
N GLN A 197 25.27 -1.23 31.26
CA GLN A 197 25.01 -2.18 32.35
C GLN A 197 24.29 -3.43 31.84
N VAL A 198 23.33 -3.29 30.93
CA VAL A 198 22.49 -4.39 30.45
C VAL A 198 23.07 -5.09 29.21
N LEU A 199 23.83 -4.36 28.39
CA LEU A 199 24.37 -4.85 27.10
C LEU A 199 25.87 -5.17 27.16
N ASP A 200 26.36 -5.69 28.28
CA ASP A 200 27.76 -6.12 28.47
C ASP A 200 28.80 -5.07 28.07
N GLY A 201 28.60 -3.83 28.55
CA GLY A 201 29.50 -2.69 28.29
C GLY A 201 29.30 -1.97 26.96
N ILE A 202 28.36 -2.41 26.12
CA ILE A 202 28.04 -1.79 24.83
C ILE A 202 27.13 -0.58 25.00
N ASP A 203 27.44 0.51 24.29
CA ASP A 203 26.67 1.74 24.29
C ASP A 203 25.86 1.90 23.00
N LEU A 204 24.55 1.68 23.10
CA LEU A 204 23.58 1.94 22.03
C LEU A 204 22.72 3.18 22.32
N SER A 205 23.10 4.00 23.31
CA SER A 205 22.31 5.19 23.64
C SER A 205 22.21 6.15 22.45
N GLY A 206 21.02 6.72 22.22
CA GLY A 206 20.72 7.59 21.07
C GLY A 206 20.66 6.91 19.70
N HIS A 207 20.84 5.58 19.59
CA HIS A 207 20.87 4.88 18.30
C HIS A 207 19.52 4.25 17.91
N PHE A 208 18.49 4.29 18.76
CA PHE A 208 17.19 3.68 18.51
C PHE A 208 16.19 4.69 17.92
N ASP A 209 15.63 4.40 16.73
CA ASP A 209 14.57 5.20 16.12
C ASP A 209 13.19 4.62 16.47
N PHE A 210 12.60 5.13 17.55
CA PHE A 210 11.26 4.71 17.99
C PHE A 210 10.11 5.22 17.11
N ALA A 211 10.36 6.12 16.15
CA ALA A 211 9.36 6.48 15.15
C ALA A 211 9.27 5.46 14.00
N GLN A 212 10.22 4.52 13.94
CA GLN A 212 10.37 3.55 12.86
C GLN A 212 10.48 2.13 13.42
N VAL A 213 9.40 1.61 14.03
CA VAL A 213 9.34 0.25 14.59
C VAL A 213 8.56 -0.70 13.67
N GLY A 214 9.14 -1.85 13.34
CA GLY A 214 8.45 -2.97 12.70
C GLY A 214 8.32 -4.16 13.66
N LEU A 215 7.20 -4.88 13.60
CA LEU A 215 6.99 -6.08 14.42
C LEU A 215 6.86 -7.32 13.56
N MET A 216 7.60 -8.38 13.89
CA MET A 216 7.40 -9.72 13.34
C MET A 216 7.09 -10.72 14.47
N GLY A 217 6.08 -11.56 14.28
CA GLY A 217 5.80 -12.65 15.20
C GLY A 217 5.49 -13.95 14.48
N HIS A 218 5.85 -15.08 15.10
CA HIS A 218 5.61 -16.43 14.57
C HIS A 218 4.62 -17.21 15.45
N SER A 219 3.62 -17.90 14.88
CA SER A 219 2.69 -18.74 15.63
C SER A 219 1.95 -17.95 16.71
N ARG A 220 1.99 -18.39 17.97
CA ARG A 220 1.50 -17.58 19.13
C ARG A 220 2.17 -16.21 19.25
N GLY A 221 3.42 -16.09 18.80
CA GLY A 221 4.13 -14.83 18.73
C GLY A 221 3.54 -13.87 17.68
N GLY A 222 2.95 -14.39 16.61
CA GLY A 222 2.23 -13.60 15.60
C GLY A 222 1.04 -12.86 16.21
N GLU A 223 0.15 -13.59 16.89
CA GLU A 223 -0.94 -12.98 17.64
C GLU A 223 -0.42 -12.04 18.75
N GLY A 224 0.70 -12.40 19.40
CA GLY A 224 1.37 -11.56 20.38
C GLY A 224 1.77 -10.18 19.84
N VAL A 225 2.40 -10.09 18.67
CA VAL A 225 2.81 -8.80 18.08
C VAL A 225 1.61 -7.98 17.59
N ARG A 226 0.58 -8.64 17.05
CA ARG A 226 -0.66 -7.97 16.64
C ARG A 226 -1.42 -7.39 17.84
N ASN A 227 -1.45 -8.11 18.96
CA ASN A 227 -2.01 -7.61 20.20
C ASN A 227 -1.19 -6.44 20.76
N ALA A 228 0.15 -6.51 20.68
CA ALA A 228 1.02 -5.40 21.09
C ALA A 228 0.76 -4.13 20.26
N TYR A 229 0.63 -4.27 18.93
CA TYR A 229 0.22 -3.19 18.03
C TYR A 229 -1.12 -2.57 18.47
N ASN A 230 -2.15 -3.39 18.67
CA ASN A 230 -3.48 -2.90 19.03
C ASN A 230 -3.51 -2.21 20.40
N MET A 231 -2.76 -2.71 21.37
CA MET A 231 -2.61 -2.07 22.68
C MET A 231 -1.96 -0.69 22.56
N LEU A 232 -0.88 -0.57 21.77
CA LEU A 232 -0.09 0.65 21.69
C LEU A 232 -0.67 1.70 20.74
N MET A 233 -0.97 1.33 19.50
CA MET A 233 -1.34 2.27 18.44
C MET A 233 -2.82 2.61 18.48
N GLU A 234 -3.65 1.64 18.84
CA GLU A 234 -5.08 1.72 18.68
C GLU A 234 -5.84 1.84 19.99
N ASN A 235 -5.16 1.63 21.12
CA ASN A 235 -5.76 1.61 22.45
C ASN A 235 -6.91 0.57 22.57
N LYS A 236 -6.74 -0.61 21.97
CA LYS A 236 -7.72 -1.72 22.01
C LYS A 236 -7.10 -3.04 22.49
N GLY A 237 -7.95 -4.02 22.78
CA GLY A 237 -7.58 -5.39 23.15
C GLY A 237 -7.36 -5.65 24.64
N SER A 238 -7.14 -4.62 25.46
CA SER A 238 -6.96 -4.79 26.91
C SER A 238 -7.18 -3.49 27.68
N SER A 239 -7.60 -3.60 28.95
CA SER A 239 -7.86 -2.46 29.84
C SER A 239 -6.62 -1.63 30.18
N ASP A 240 -5.43 -2.19 30.01
CA ASP A 240 -4.13 -1.55 30.24
C ASP A 240 -3.54 -0.89 28.97
N ALA A 241 -4.23 -0.94 27.83
CA ALA A 241 -3.76 -0.36 26.58
C ALA A 241 -3.39 1.14 26.72
N LEU A 242 -4.19 1.90 27.48
CA LEU A 242 -3.94 3.32 27.73
C LEU A 242 -2.65 3.57 28.53
N MET A 243 -2.32 2.68 29.46
CA MET A 243 -1.07 2.74 30.22
C MET A 243 0.12 2.60 29.28
N TRP A 244 0.09 1.60 28.40
CA TRP A 244 1.16 1.35 27.43
C TRP A 244 1.35 2.52 26.46
N ARG A 245 0.25 3.06 25.92
CA ARG A 245 0.27 4.24 25.05
C ARG A 245 0.90 5.47 25.70
N ASN A 246 0.62 5.70 26.99
CA ASN A 246 1.20 6.82 27.72
C ASN A 246 2.71 6.62 27.99
N ARG A 247 3.12 5.40 28.33
CA ARG A 247 4.54 5.10 28.64
C ARG A 247 5.43 5.13 27.41
N LEU A 248 4.92 4.63 26.29
CA LEU A 248 5.63 4.57 25.01
C LEU A 248 5.19 5.73 24.08
N ALA A 249 4.79 6.86 24.66
CA ALA A 249 4.39 8.03 23.89
C ALA A 249 5.51 8.49 22.94
N GLY A 250 5.13 8.77 21.69
CA GLY A 250 6.08 9.11 20.61
C GLY A 250 6.65 7.90 19.86
N MET A 251 6.34 6.68 20.27
CA MET A 251 6.65 5.48 19.50
C MET A 251 5.64 5.29 18.36
N ASN A 252 6.11 4.81 17.21
CA ASN A 252 5.25 4.48 16.08
C ASN A 252 5.62 3.11 15.50
N ILE A 253 4.64 2.21 15.48
CA ILE A 253 4.75 0.96 14.73
C ILE A 253 4.36 1.26 13.29
N ARG A 254 5.25 0.94 12.35
CA ARG A 254 5.12 1.26 10.92
C ARG A 254 4.65 0.09 10.08
N ALA A 255 4.85 -1.14 10.54
CA ALA A 255 4.44 -2.34 9.84
C ALA A 255 4.38 -3.54 10.80
N VAL A 256 3.44 -4.45 10.55
CA VAL A 256 3.30 -5.72 11.30
C VAL A 256 3.33 -6.88 10.33
N MET A 257 4.20 -7.86 10.59
CA MET A 257 4.28 -9.10 9.83
C MET A 257 4.08 -10.32 10.73
N GLU A 258 3.27 -11.27 10.29
CA GLU A 258 2.96 -12.47 11.05
C GLU A 258 3.34 -13.73 10.23
N ILE A 259 4.10 -14.64 10.82
CA ILE A 259 4.40 -15.95 10.25
C ILE A 259 3.49 -16.98 10.93
N ALA A 260 2.73 -17.74 10.15
CA ALA A 260 1.79 -18.77 10.60
C ALA A 260 1.04 -18.42 11.90
N PRO A 261 0.38 -17.25 12.00
CA PRO A 261 -0.10 -16.74 13.28
C PRO A 261 -1.39 -17.41 13.78
N MET A 262 -1.50 -17.44 15.10
CA MET A 262 -2.73 -17.84 15.79
C MET A 262 -3.81 -16.75 15.70
N TYR A 263 -5.09 -17.11 15.88
CA TYR A 263 -6.20 -16.15 15.91
C TYR A 263 -7.28 -16.52 16.94
N TYR A 264 -6.86 -16.65 18.20
CA TYR A 264 -7.71 -17.13 19.29
C TYR A 264 -8.48 -16.01 19.99
N GLY A 265 -7.89 -14.83 20.10
CA GLY A 265 -8.46 -13.68 20.78
C GLY A 265 -8.54 -13.84 22.30
N ARG A 266 -9.34 -12.98 22.94
CA ARG A 266 -9.61 -12.97 24.38
C ARG A 266 -11.05 -12.57 24.63
N ASP A 267 -11.77 -13.35 25.45
CA ASP A 267 -13.16 -13.05 25.86
C ASP A 267 -14.09 -12.77 24.65
N GLY A 268 -13.88 -13.49 23.54
CA GLY A 268 -14.61 -13.31 22.27
C GLY A 268 -14.10 -12.15 21.39
N ILE A 269 -13.13 -11.35 21.86
CA ILE A 269 -12.53 -10.25 21.11
C ILE A 269 -11.36 -10.78 20.27
N LYS A 270 -11.47 -10.63 18.95
CA LYS A 270 -10.44 -10.95 17.97
C LYS A 270 -10.04 -9.66 17.24
N LEU A 271 -8.74 -9.42 17.06
CA LEU A 271 -8.22 -8.12 16.61
C LEU A 271 -7.54 -8.23 15.25
N THR A 272 -7.61 -7.17 14.46
CA THR A 272 -6.94 -6.99 13.16
C THR A 272 -5.91 -5.86 13.25
N VAL A 273 -5.17 -5.60 12.17
CA VAL A 273 -4.20 -4.49 12.05
C VAL A 273 -4.72 -3.48 11.03
N ASP A 274 -5.31 -2.37 11.49
CA ASP A 274 -6.13 -1.55 10.58
C ASP A 274 -5.36 -0.40 9.91
N ASN A 275 -4.43 0.24 10.62
CA ASN A 275 -3.88 1.56 10.26
C ASN A 275 -2.40 1.53 9.85
N VAL A 276 -1.82 0.35 9.63
CA VAL A 276 -0.45 0.17 9.12
C VAL A 276 -0.40 -0.97 8.12
N PRO A 277 0.58 -0.97 7.18
CA PRO A 277 0.83 -2.14 6.34
C PRO A 277 0.95 -3.41 7.15
N TRP A 278 0.29 -4.46 6.66
CA TRP A 278 0.26 -5.78 7.30
C TRP A 278 0.63 -6.86 6.30
N ALA A 279 1.42 -7.83 6.74
CA ALA A 279 1.73 -9.01 5.95
C ALA A 279 1.58 -10.29 6.78
N MET A 280 1.15 -11.36 6.13
CA MET A 280 1.11 -12.69 6.72
C MET A 280 1.76 -13.70 5.80
N MET A 281 2.63 -14.53 6.36
CA MET A 281 3.22 -15.68 5.66
C MET A 281 2.66 -16.97 6.23
N VAL A 282 2.14 -17.85 5.39
CA VAL A 282 1.44 -19.08 5.78
C VAL A 282 2.24 -20.30 5.35
N ALA A 283 2.39 -21.28 6.25
CA ALA A 283 3.00 -22.57 5.95
C ALA A 283 2.03 -23.46 5.15
N GLY A 284 2.49 -24.03 4.03
CA GLY A 284 1.67 -24.93 3.20
C GLY A 284 1.41 -26.30 3.84
N CYS A 285 2.38 -26.81 4.59
CA CYS A 285 2.30 -28.05 5.38
C CYS A 285 2.05 -27.75 6.86
N GLU A 286 1.18 -26.78 7.14
CA GLU A 286 0.78 -26.39 8.50
C GLU A 286 0.17 -27.59 9.26
N ASP A 287 0.77 -27.90 10.40
CA ASP A 287 0.50 -29.08 11.22
C ASP A 287 0.24 -28.72 12.70
N ASP A 288 0.59 -27.50 13.12
CA ASP A 288 0.40 -26.97 14.47
C ASP A 288 -1.01 -26.39 14.68
N GLU A 289 -1.67 -25.95 13.60
CA GLU A 289 -3.06 -25.46 13.60
C GLU A 289 -3.99 -26.32 12.74
N LEU A 290 -4.59 -27.35 13.33
CA LEU A 290 -5.59 -28.20 12.65
C LEU A 290 -6.88 -27.46 12.26
N ASP A 291 -7.10 -26.27 12.81
CA ASP A 291 -8.24 -25.39 12.57
C ASP A 291 -7.96 -24.22 11.61
N TYR A 292 -6.69 -24.06 11.20
CA TYR A 292 -6.23 -23.03 10.26
C TYR A 292 -6.71 -21.63 10.64
N ALA A 293 -6.47 -21.21 11.88
CA ALA A 293 -6.93 -19.93 12.41
C ALA A 293 -6.39 -18.73 11.61
N HIS A 294 -5.18 -18.85 11.02
CA HIS A 294 -4.62 -17.85 10.11
C HIS A 294 -5.48 -17.58 8.87
N VAL A 295 -6.22 -18.57 8.36
CA VAL A 295 -7.14 -18.39 7.20
C VAL A 295 -8.26 -17.43 7.58
N ARG A 296 -8.82 -17.61 8.78
CA ARG A 296 -9.85 -16.72 9.32
C ARG A 296 -9.29 -15.32 9.57
N LEU A 297 -8.05 -15.23 10.07
CA LEU A 297 -7.38 -13.94 10.24
C LEU A 297 -7.28 -13.21 8.89
N ALA A 298 -6.83 -13.88 7.83
CA ALA A 298 -6.78 -13.25 6.51
C ALA A 298 -8.14 -12.69 6.07
N SER A 299 -9.21 -13.47 6.23
CA SER A 299 -10.58 -13.05 5.89
C SER A 299 -11.05 -11.83 6.71
N GLU A 300 -10.80 -11.82 8.03
CA GLU A 300 -11.20 -10.68 8.89
C GLU A 300 -10.32 -9.44 8.68
N GLN A 301 -9.03 -9.64 8.45
CA GLN A 301 -8.07 -8.59 8.12
C GLN A 301 -8.43 -7.90 6.79
N MET A 302 -8.93 -8.67 5.82
CA MET A 302 -9.45 -8.14 4.57
C MET A 302 -10.64 -7.20 4.79
N LYS A 303 -11.52 -7.46 5.76
CA LYS A 303 -12.72 -6.63 6.01
C LYS A 303 -12.41 -5.28 6.70
N THR A 304 -11.25 -5.16 7.34
CA THR A 304 -10.95 -4.07 8.29
C THR A 304 -9.79 -3.18 7.87
N ALA A 305 -8.92 -3.66 6.98
CA ALA A 305 -7.70 -2.96 6.62
C ALA A 305 -7.94 -1.67 5.82
N LYS A 306 -7.13 -0.66 6.15
CA LYS A 306 -7.09 0.64 5.46
C LYS A 306 -5.75 0.91 4.78
N HIS A 307 -4.84 -0.05 4.84
CA HIS A 307 -3.49 0.01 4.29
C HIS A 307 -3.20 -1.30 3.53
N PRO A 308 -2.10 -1.35 2.74
CA PRO A 308 -1.74 -2.55 2.00
C PRO A 308 -1.63 -3.79 2.89
N ASN A 309 -2.34 -4.85 2.49
CA ASN A 309 -2.28 -6.17 3.09
C ASN A 309 -1.63 -7.16 2.12
N TYR A 310 -0.74 -8.00 2.64
CA TYR A 310 -0.09 -9.06 1.85
C TYR A 310 -0.29 -10.40 2.51
N VAL A 311 -0.89 -11.36 1.81
CA VAL A 311 -0.91 -12.75 2.29
C VAL A 311 -0.07 -13.59 1.35
N VAL A 312 1.02 -14.13 1.87
CA VAL A 312 1.98 -14.96 1.16
C VAL A 312 1.85 -16.40 1.63
N HIS A 313 1.52 -17.29 0.72
CA HIS A 313 1.45 -18.72 0.95
C HIS A 313 2.76 -19.35 0.54
N VAL A 314 3.39 -20.12 1.41
CA VAL A 314 4.62 -20.83 1.09
C VAL A 314 4.30 -22.30 0.93
N TYR A 315 4.16 -22.76 -0.32
CA TYR A 315 3.86 -24.15 -0.63
C TYR A 315 4.95 -25.07 -0.10
N GLY A 316 4.58 -26.19 0.49
CA GLY A 316 5.53 -27.17 1.01
C GLY A 316 6.29 -26.75 2.27
N ALA A 317 6.04 -25.56 2.85
CA ALA A 317 6.71 -25.11 4.07
C ALA A 317 6.17 -25.82 5.31
N ASN A 318 7.06 -26.18 6.23
CA ASN A 318 6.74 -26.73 7.55
C ASN A 318 6.59 -25.58 8.57
N HIS A 319 5.67 -25.67 9.54
CA HIS A 319 5.50 -24.64 10.57
C HIS A 319 6.81 -24.29 11.30
N GLU A 320 7.62 -25.29 11.62
CA GLU A 320 8.77 -25.13 12.51
C GLU A 320 9.97 -24.46 11.81
N TYR A 321 10.20 -24.79 10.54
CA TYR A 321 11.47 -24.51 9.85
C TYR A 321 11.70 -23.04 9.48
N PHE A 322 10.77 -22.14 9.79
CA PHE A 322 11.00 -20.69 9.77
C PHE A 322 12.01 -20.26 10.85
N ASN A 323 12.08 -21.02 11.95
CA ASN A 323 13.01 -20.84 13.05
C ASN A 323 14.14 -21.88 12.95
N SER A 324 15.39 -21.45 12.82
CA SER A 324 16.51 -22.40 12.61
C SER A 324 16.85 -23.28 13.81
N GLU A 325 16.33 -22.94 15.00
CA GLU A 325 16.47 -23.75 16.19
C GLU A 325 15.38 -24.84 16.28
N TRP A 326 14.27 -24.73 15.53
CA TRP A 326 13.18 -25.70 15.56
C TRP A 326 13.42 -26.76 14.50
N GLN A 327 14.03 -27.87 14.91
CA GLN A 327 14.59 -28.87 14.00
C GLN A 327 13.77 -30.16 13.90
N ILE A 328 12.67 -30.25 14.66
CA ILE A 328 11.73 -31.36 14.58
C ILE A 328 10.35 -30.77 14.29
N GLY A 329 9.78 -31.14 13.15
CA GLY A 329 8.38 -30.93 12.81
C GLY A 329 7.70 -32.28 12.49
N ILE A 330 6.38 -32.28 12.30
CA ILE A 330 5.69 -33.51 11.90
C ILE A 330 6.18 -33.88 10.49
N PRO A 331 6.68 -35.11 10.26
CA PRO A 331 7.35 -35.47 9.02
C PRO A 331 6.42 -35.65 7.82
N SER A 332 5.15 -35.26 7.93
CA SER A 332 4.14 -35.42 6.90
C SER A 332 3.52 -34.09 6.52
N CYS A 333 3.70 -33.68 5.28
CA CYS A 333 2.82 -32.70 4.66
C CYS A 333 1.48 -33.39 4.37
N PHE A 334 0.38 -32.92 4.97
CA PHE A 334 -0.96 -33.37 4.59
C PHE A 334 -1.32 -32.72 3.26
N GLY A 335 -0.83 -33.28 2.14
CA GLY A 335 -0.71 -32.51 0.91
C GLY A 335 -0.35 -33.35 -0.32
N ASP A 336 -0.81 -32.92 -1.49
CA ASP A 336 -0.14 -33.20 -2.78
C ASP A 336 0.95 -32.12 -3.06
N GLN A 337 1.38 -31.38 -2.03
CA GLN A 337 2.45 -30.38 -2.12
C GLN A 337 3.81 -31.04 -1.95
N ASP A 338 4.79 -30.57 -2.71
CA ASP A 338 6.17 -31.00 -2.57
C ASP A 338 6.80 -30.32 -1.34
N PRO A 339 7.29 -31.06 -0.34
CA PRO A 339 7.88 -30.45 0.84
C PRO A 339 9.16 -29.67 0.51
N LEU A 340 9.37 -28.53 1.19
CA LEU A 340 10.57 -27.69 1.03
C LEU A 340 11.78 -28.19 1.84
N TRP A 341 11.75 -29.43 2.34
CA TRP A 341 12.84 -30.07 3.07
C TRP A 341 13.19 -31.41 2.43
N ASP A 342 14.36 -31.95 2.77
CA ASP A 342 14.83 -33.21 2.19
C ASP A 342 14.01 -34.42 2.68
N VAL A 343 12.99 -34.78 1.90
CA VAL A 343 12.15 -35.96 2.15
C VAL A 343 12.86 -37.29 1.94
N ASN A 344 14.03 -37.29 1.27
CA ASN A 344 14.82 -38.49 1.03
C ASN A 344 15.87 -38.75 2.13
N ALA A 345 15.95 -37.87 3.13
CA ALA A 345 16.84 -38.04 4.25
C ALA A 345 16.58 -39.38 4.96
N THR A 346 17.65 -40.05 5.39
CA THR A 346 17.53 -41.26 6.21
C THR A 346 16.73 -40.96 7.47
N THR A 347 15.92 -41.91 7.93
CA THR A 347 15.11 -41.74 9.13
C THR A 347 15.74 -42.39 10.36
N PHE A 348 15.24 -42.05 11.54
CA PHE A 348 15.57 -42.69 12.81
C PHE A 348 14.34 -42.73 13.71
N LYS A 349 14.26 -43.70 14.63
CA LYS A 349 13.25 -43.65 15.69
C LYS A 349 13.77 -42.84 16.87
N VAL A 350 12.91 -42.03 17.47
CA VAL A 350 13.26 -41.26 18.67
C VAL A 350 13.73 -42.21 19.79
N SER A 351 13.11 -43.39 19.94
CA SER A 351 13.53 -44.39 20.93
C SER A 351 14.90 -45.03 20.69
N ASP A 352 15.45 -44.92 19.47
CA ASP A 352 16.82 -45.42 19.19
C ASP A 352 17.89 -44.54 19.86
N ILE A 353 17.54 -43.30 20.22
CA ILE A 353 18.45 -42.31 20.80
C ILE A 353 18.08 -41.99 22.25
N LEU A 354 16.78 -41.99 22.56
CA LEU A 354 16.25 -41.68 23.88
C LEU A 354 15.59 -42.91 24.51
N PRO A 355 16.09 -43.40 25.68
CA PRO A 355 15.43 -44.50 26.37
C PRO A 355 14.02 -44.08 26.84
N TYR A 356 13.06 -45.01 26.73
CA TYR A 356 11.61 -44.84 27.00
C TYR A 356 11.25 -44.13 28.32
N THR A 357 12.16 -44.06 29.29
CA THR A 357 11.95 -43.50 30.63
C THR A 357 11.82 -41.96 30.68
N LEU A 358 12.05 -41.25 29.57
CA LEU A 358 11.92 -39.78 29.48
C LEU A 358 10.55 -39.28 28.96
N ASN A 359 9.52 -40.13 29.01
CA ASN A 359 8.13 -39.78 28.71
C ASN A 359 7.90 -39.21 27.29
N THR A 360 8.40 -39.91 26.27
CA THR A 360 7.96 -39.70 24.88
C THR A 360 6.67 -40.50 24.67
N PHE A 361 5.51 -39.85 24.79
CA PHE A 361 4.22 -40.53 24.62
C PHE A 361 4.03 -41.18 23.24
N LEU A 362 4.91 -40.93 22.26
CA LEU A 362 4.89 -41.51 20.92
C LEU A 362 6.33 -41.73 20.39
N ASP A 363 6.70 -42.98 20.11
CA ASP A 363 7.97 -43.34 19.45
C ASP A 363 7.83 -43.15 17.93
N PHE A 364 8.14 -41.93 17.46
CA PHE A 364 8.02 -41.56 16.05
C PHE A 364 9.30 -41.84 15.25
N THR A 365 9.12 -42.12 13.96
CA THR A 365 10.20 -42.13 12.98
C THR A 365 10.35 -40.73 12.39
N LEU A 366 11.51 -40.11 12.56
CA LEU A 366 11.82 -38.76 12.07
C LEU A 366 12.87 -38.80 10.96
N PRO A 367 12.76 -37.94 9.93
CA PRO A 367 13.84 -37.72 8.97
C PRO A 367 15.02 -37.02 9.63
N LYS A 368 16.24 -37.36 9.24
CA LYS A 368 17.46 -36.66 9.66
C LYS A 368 17.66 -35.37 8.87
N VAL A 369 16.77 -34.41 9.08
CA VAL A 369 16.81 -33.07 8.46
C VAL A 369 16.97 -32.01 9.53
N ASN A 370 17.76 -30.98 9.24
CA ASN A 370 17.99 -29.85 10.17
C ASN A 370 17.28 -28.59 9.64
N GLY A 371 15.97 -28.70 9.44
CA GLY A 371 15.13 -27.63 8.89
C GLY A 371 15.14 -27.53 7.36
N SER A 372 14.77 -26.34 6.84
CA SER A 372 14.72 -26.04 5.41
C SER A 372 15.50 -24.75 5.07
N GLU A 373 16.47 -24.86 4.17
CA GLU A 373 17.18 -23.68 3.63
C GLU A 373 16.31 -22.90 2.64
N ALA A 374 15.58 -23.58 1.77
CA ALA A 374 14.65 -22.97 0.82
C ALA A 374 13.59 -22.13 1.55
N GLN A 375 13.00 -22.65 2.63
CA GLN A 375 12.02 -21.93 3.43
C GLN A 375 12.62 -20.70 4.11
N ARG A 376 13.83 -20.78 4.66
CA ARG A 376 14.53 -19.62 5.25
C ARG A 376 14.87 -18.57 4.19
N ARG A 377 15.24 -18.99 2.97
CA ARG A 377 15.46 -18.10 1.83
C ARG A 377 14.17 -17.37 1.44
N ILE A 378 13.05 -18.07 1.31
CA ILE A 378 11.72 -17.47 1.08
C ILE A 378 11.38 -16.47 2.20
N THR A 379 11.68 -16.82 3.45
CA THR A 379 11.46 -15.96 4.62
C THR A 379 12.24 -14.65 4.51
N ILE A 380 13.51 -14.69 4.11
CA ILE A 380 14.29 -13.48 3.82
C ILE A 380 13.59 -12.66 2.74
N PHE A 381 13.21 -13.29 1.62
CA PHE A 381 12.55 -12.59 0.51
C PHE A 381 11.30 -11.82 0.98
N VAL A 382 10.39 -12.49 1.70
CA VAL A 382 9.12 -11.86 2.12
C VAL A 382 9.37 -10.76 3.14
N LEU A 383 10.12 -11.04 4.21
CA LEU A 383 10.37 -10.05 5.27
C LEU A 383 11.17 -8.87 4.75
N ALA A 384 12.19 -9.09 3.91
CA ALA A 384 13.00 -8.03 3.35
C ALA A 384 12.15 -7.13 2.44
N SER A 385 11.35 -7.73 1.55
CA SER A 385 10.45 -6.98 0.65
C SER A 385 9.45 -6.13 1.45
N PHE A 386 8.95 -6.65 2.57
CA PHE A 386 7.98 -5.97 3.41
C PHE A 386 8.59 -4.89 4.32
N PHE A 387 9.52 -5.24 5.21
CA PHE A 387 10.04 -4.30 6.19
C PHE A 387 10.90 -3.21 5.55
N ARG A 388 11.67 -3.52 4.51
CA ARG A 388 12.43 -2.48 3.78
C ARG A 388 11.52 -1.56 2.96
N ALA A 389 10.28 -1.96 2.68
CA ALA A 389 9.31 -1.09 2.02
C ALA A 389 8.65 -0.08 2.95
N TYR A 390 8.50 -0.40 4.24
CA TYR A 390 7.65 0.37 5.16
C TYR A 390 8.35 0.89 6.42
N VAL A 391 9.48 0.30 6.82
CA VAL A 391 10.14 0.60 8.10
C VAL A 391 11.51 1.21 7.86
N GLY A 392 11.62 2.50 8.12
CA GLY A 392 12.88 3.25 8.19
C GLY A 392 12.79 4.52 7.35
N ILE A 393 13.67 5.48 7.62
CA ILE A 393 13.74 6.73 6.84
C ILE A 393 14.14 6.50 5.37
N ASN A 394 14.85 5.40 5.11
CA ASN A 394 15.27 4.95 3.79
C ASN A 394 14.35 3.83 3.25
N ALA A 395 13.14 3.67 3.79
CA ALA A 395 12.20 2.69 3.29
C ALA A 395 11.90 2.94 1.81
N ASP A 396 11.88 1.88 1.00
CA ASP A 396 11.56 1.96 -0.42
C ASP A 396 10.28 1.19 -0.71
N PRO A 397 9.13 1.87 -0.81
CA PRO A 397 7.85 1.24 -1.11
C PRO A 397 7.83 0.43 -2.41
N SER A 398 8.80 0.64 -3.33
CA SER A 398 8.90 -0.18 -4.54
C SER A 398 9.17 -1.66 -4.22
N LEU A 399 9.82 -1.97 -3.09
CA LEU A 399 10.11 -3.36 -2.72
C LEU A 399 8.85 -4.16 -2.37
N ALA A 400 7.77 -3.50 -1.94
CA ALA A 400 6.49 -4.16 -1.72
C ALA A 400 5.87 -4.70 -3.02
N THR A 401 6.31 -4.21 -4.19
CA THR A 401 5.86 -4.72 -5.49
C THR A 401 6.25 -6.18 -5.73
N LEU A 402 7.28 -6.68 -5.04
CA LEU A 402 7.70 -8.08 -5.10
C LEU A 402 6.67 -9.03 -4.44
N LEU A 403 5.86 -8.50 -3.52
CA LEU A 403 4.76 -9.22 -2.89
C LEU A 403 3.46 -9.15 -3.70
N ASP A 404 3.44 -8.37 -4.79
CA ASP A 404 2.31 -8.29 -5.70
C ASP A 404 2.22 -9.53 -6.59
N PRO A 405 1.01 -10.10 -6.76
CA PRO A 405 0.82 -11.27 -7.60
C PRO A 405 1.22 -11.09 -9.08
N SER A 406 1.21 -9.87 -9.61
CA SER A 406 1.59 -9.56 -11.00
C SER A 406 3.09 -9.67 -11.25
N THR A 407 3.92 -9.62 -10.20
CA THR A 407 5.38 -9.75 -10.32
C THR A 407 5.72 -11.22 -10.55
N PRO A 408 6.30 -11.61 -11.71
CA PRO A 408 6.70 -12.99 -11.94
C PRO A 408 7.86 -13.39 -11.03
N LEU A 409 7.77 -14.57 -10.42
CA LEU A 409 8.81 -15.17 -9.58
C LEU A 409 9.38 -16.43 -10.23
N SER A 410 10.62 -16.79 -9.89
CA SER A 410 11.33 -17.93 -10.47
C SER A 410 12.11 -18.72 -9.41
N GLY A 411 12.55 -19.94 -9.77
CA GLY A 411 13.27 -20.84 -8.85
C GLY A 411 12.40 -21.24 -7.66
N ASP A 412 12.99 -21.35 -6.47
CA ASP A 412 12.26 -21.71 -5.25
C ASP A 412 11.13 -20.72 -4.90
N LEU A 413 11.19 -19.48 -5.41
CA LEU A 413 10.14 -18.48 -5.20
C LEU A 413 8.88 -18.72 -6.04
N SER A 414 8.91 -19.62 -7.05
CA SER A 414 7.68 -20.02 -7.75
C SER A 414 6.74 -20.83 -6.87
N GLU A 415 7.23 -21.32 -5.74
CA GLU A 415 6.48 -22.06 -4.73
C GLU A 415 5.79 -21.12 -3.72
N ILE A 416 5.55 -19.85 -4.07
CA ILE A 416 4.73 -18.95 -3.27
C ILE A 416 3.44 -18.52 -3.99
N GLY A 417 2.32 -18.70 -3.31
CA GLY A 417 1.04 -18.11 -3.69
C GLY A 417 0.89 -16.72 -3.07
N ARG A 418 0.29 -15.77 -3.77
CA ARG A 418 0.07 -14.40 -3.27
C ARG A 418 -1.40 -14.04 -3.37
N GLN A 419 -1.96 -13.59 -2.26
CA GLN A 419 -3.29 -12.99 -2.21
C GLN A 419 -3.13 -11.49 -1.96
N TYR A 420 -3.78 -10.71 -2.80
CA TYR A 420 -3.81 -9.25 -2.70
C TYR A 420 -5.26 -8.78 -2.61
N PHE A 421 -5.52 -7.88 -1.67
CA PHE A 421 -6.85 -7.33 -1.46
C PHE A 421 -6.80 -5.92 -0.90
N ASN A 422 -7.51 -4.98 -1.55
CA ASN A 422 -7.79 -3.65 -1.05
C ASN A 422 -9.28 -3.32 -1.27
N PRO A 423 -10.13 -3.51 -0.24
CA PRO A 423 -11.58 -3.33 -0.37
C PRO A 423 -12.01 -1.86 -0.48
N VAL A 424 -11.18 -0.93 0.00
CA VAL A 424 -11.57 0.49 0.12
C VAL A 424 -11.54 1.18 -1.25
N GLN A 425 -10.92 0.56 -2.24
CA GLN A 425 -10.65 1.13 -3.56
C GLN A 425 -10.77 0.06 -4.64
N SER A 426 -11.90 -0.64 -4.71
CA SER A 426 -12.17 -1.61 -5.77
C SER A 426 -13.63 -1.56 -6.25
N ILE A 427 -13.85 -1.64 -7.56
CA ILE A 427 -15.15 -1.88 -8.17
C ILE A 427 -15.35 -3.39 -8.32
N LEU A 428 -16.46 -3.91 -7.80
CA LEU A 428 -16.86 -5.30 -7.98
C LEU A 428 -17.47 -5.48 -9.39
N LEU A 429 -16.83 -6.30 -10.23
CA LEU A 429 -17.32 -6.64 -11.58
C LEU A 429 -18.17 -7.92 -11.58
N PHE A 430 -17.87 -8.83 -10.67
CA PHE A 430 -18.58 -10.09 -10.47
C PHE A 430 -18.51 -10.47 -9.00
N ASN A 431 -19.66 -10.84 -8.43
CA ASN A 431 -19.76 -11.33 -7.06
C ASN A 431 -19.76 -12.86 -7.07
N GLY A 432 -18.92 -13.48 -6.23
CA GLY A 432 -18.89 -14.93 -6.04
C GLY A 432 -20.22 -15.56 -5.57
N SER A 433 -21.23 -14.77 -5.20
CA SER A 433 -22.60 -15.24 -4.93
C SER A 433 -23.56 -15.19 -6.12
N ASP A 434 -23.14 -14.69 -7.27
CA ASP A 434 -24.03 -14.51 -8.44
C ASP A 434 -24.40 -15.85 -9.09
N ASN A 435 -25.61 -15.96 -9.60
CA ASN A 435 -26.05 -17.15 -10.35
C ASN A 435 -25.36 -17.19 -11.73
N ILE A 436 -24.41 -18.11 -11.91
CA ILE A 436 -23.84 -18.42 -13.23
C ILE A 436 -24.69 -19.52 -13.88
N PHE A 437 -25.15 -19.28 -15.12
CA PHE A 437 -25.81 -20.31 -15.90
C PHE A 437 -24.79 -21.31 -16.48
N GLY A 438 -25.01 -22.60 -16.21
CA GLY A 438 -24.22 -23.74 -16.69
C GLY A 438 -23.89 -23.74 -18.17
N THR A 439 -22.61 -23.80 -18.55
CA THR A 439 -22.22 -24.36 -19.84
C THR A 439 -22.58 -25.86 -19.82
N PRO A 440 -23.28 -26.41 -20.83
CA PRO A 440 -23.66 -27.82 -20.84
C PRO A 440 -22.45 -28.74 -20.63
N GLY A 441 -22.45 -29.54 -19.56
CA GLY A 441 -21.38 -30.49 -19.22
C GLY A 441 -20.43 -30.07 -18.09
N ILE A 442 -20.51 -28.83 -17.62
CA ILE A 442 -19.71 -28.33 -16.47
C ILE A 442 -20.61 -28.23 -15.23
N GLU A 443 -20.16 -28.80 -14.11
CA GLU A 443 -20.86 -28.67 -12.83
C GLU A 443 -20.44 -27.38 -12.13
N MET A 444 -21.41 -26.52 -11.82
CA MET A 444 -21.19 -25.27 -11.09
C MET A 444 -22.22 -25.14 -9.98
N MET A 445 -21.77 -24.79 -8.77
CA MET A 445 -22.65 -24.54 -7.63
C MET A 445 -22.02 -23.55 -6.64
N PRO A 446 -22.83 -22.83 -5.86
CA PRO A 446 -22.33 -22.02 -4.74
C PRO A 446 -21.46 -22.86 -3.79
N LEU A 447 -20.38 -22.27 -3.28
CA LEU A 447 -19.41 -22.98 -2.45
C LEU A 447 -20.05 -23.55 -1.16
N GLN A 448 -21.04 -22.85 -0.60
CA GLN A 448 -21.81 -23.32 0.56
C GLN A 448 -22.60 -24.61 0.26
N GLU A 449 -23.20 -24.71 -0.92
CA GLU A 449 -23.91 -25.93 -1.36
C GLU A 449 -22.93 -27.08 -1.61
N TYR A 450 -21.78 -26.78 -2.22
CA TYR A 450 -20.69 -27.73 -2.39
C TYR A 450 -20.16 -28.27 -1.05
N ALA A 451 -19.98 -27.39 -0.06
CA ALA A 451 -19.56 -27.78 1.28
C ALA A 451 -20.57 -28.72 1.96
N GLN A 452 -21.87 -28.43 1.84
CA GLN A 452 -22.93 -29.29 2.38
C GLN A 452 -22.97 -30.66 1.69
N SER A 453 -22.85 -30.70 0.36
CA SER A 453 -22.89 -31.95 -0.41
C SER A 453 -21.70 -32.85 -0.08
N THR A 454 -20.49 -32.28 0.01
CA THR A 454 -19.27 -33.00 0.36
C THR A 454 -19.22 -33.42 1.82
N PHE A 455 -19.80 -32.65 2.74
CA PHE A 455 -19.85 -33.00 4.16
C PHE A 455 -20.62 -34.31 4.41
N ASN A 456 -21.77 -34.48 3.75
CA ASN A 456 -22.57 -35.69 3.89
C ASN A 456 -21.78 -36.94 3.48
N ALA A 457 -20.99 -36.83 2.42
CA ALA A 457 -20.12 -37.91 1.98
C ALA A 457 -18.96 -38.16 2.96
N PHE A 458 -18.35 -37.10 3.50
CA PHE A 458 -17.32 -37.19 4.54
C PHE A 458 -17.83 -37.86 5.82
N ALA A 459 -18.96 -37.42 6.37
CA ALA A 459 -19.54 -37.98 7.59
C ALA A 459 -19.85 -39.48 7.42
N LYS A 460 -20.42 -39.87 6.28
CA LYS A 460 -20.68 -41.28 5.94
C LYS A 460 -19.38 -42.10 5.86
N ALA A 461 -18.31 -41.53 5.30
CA ALA A 461 -17.00 -42.18 5.22
C ALA A 461 -16.38 -42.37 6.61
N TYR A 462 -16.48 -41.37 7.49
CA TYR A 462 -16.02 -41.46 8.87
C TYR A 462 -16.77 -42.54 9.66
N ASP A 463 -18.09 -42.64 9.49
CA ASP A 463 -18.90 -43.66 10.15
C ASP A 463 -18.46 -45.08 9.73
N ALA A 464 -18.10 -45.26 8.46
CA ALA A 464 -17.64 -46.53 7.92
C ALA A 464 -16.15 -46.83 8.15
N SER A 465 -15.32 -45.86 8.54
CA SER A 465 -13.86 -46.04 8.58
C SER A 465 -13.38 -46.81 9.82
N LEU A 466 -12.34 -47.64 9.67
CA LEU A 466 -11.62 -48.22 10.82
C LEU A 466 -10.43 -47.36 11.24
N ILE A 467 -10.06 -46.39 10.40
CA ILE A 467 -8.92 -45.51 10.57
C ILE A 467 -9.43 -44.12 10.98
N ARG A 468 -8.69 -43.49 11.89
CA ARG A 468 -8.96 -42.13 12.36
C ARG A 468 -8.56 -41.11 11.28
N PRO A 469 -9.47 -40.21 10.85
CA PRO A 469 -9.16 -39.13 9.93
C PRO A 469 -8.03 -38.20 10.43
N PRO A 470 -7.22 -37.61 9.52
CA PRO A 470 -6.11 -36.72 9.87
C PRO A 470 -6.47 -35.61 10.87
N GLN A 471 -7.61 -34.94 10.67
CA GLN A 471 -8.09 -33.84 11.53
C GLN A 471 -8.39 -34.26 12.98
N PHE A 472 -8.53 -35.55 13.26
CA PHE A 472 -8.77 -36.06 14.63
C PHE A 472 -7.53 -36.71 15.24
N THR A 473 -6.43 -36.81 14.51
CA THR A 473 -5.24 -37.59 14.90
C THR A 473 -4.70 -37.20 16.26
N PHE A 474 -4.69 -35.90 16.56
CA PHE A 474 -4.14 -35.31 17.78
C PHE A 474 -5.14 -35.26 18.95
N MET A 475 -6.38 -35.68 18.75
CA MET A 475 -7.36 -35.77 19.82
C MET A 475 -7.13 -37.05 20.66
N PRO A 476 -7.19 -36.96 22.01
CA PRO A 476 -7.10 -38.15 22.86
C PRO A 476 -8.18 -39.19 22.52
N SER A 477 -9.37 -38.72 22.15
CA SER A 477 -10.48 -39.54 21.65
C SER A 477 -11.17 -38.80 20.50
N PRO A 478 -11.42 -39.45 19.35
CA PRO A 478 -12.07 -38.81 18.21
C PRO A 478 -13.58 -38.67 18.47
N PRO A 479 -14.29 -37.81 17.73
CA PRO A 479 -15.73 -37.60 17.89
C PRO A 479 -16.54 -38.89 17.74
N GLN A 480 -17.68 -39.00 18.42
CA GLN A 480 -18.55 -40.17 18.25
C GLN A 480 -19.08 -40.26 16.81
N LYS A 481 -19.01 -41.46 16.23
CA LYS A 481 -19.58 -41.76 14.91
C LYS A 481 -21.09 -41.53 14.90
N GLY A 482 -21.61 -41.07 13.78
CA GLY A 482 -23.02 -40.73 13.57
C GLY A 482 -23.45 -39.41 14.21
N ASN A 483 -22.54 -38.70 14.90
CA ASN A 483 -22.85 -37.46 15.61
C ASN A 483 -22.20 -36.22 14.99
N LEU A 484 -21.46 -36.37 13.88
CA LEU A 484 -20.86 -35.22 13.20
C LEU A 484 -21.94 -34.31 12.61
N SER A 485 -21.77 -33.00 12.78
CA SER A 485 -22.60 -32.00 12.11
C SER A 485 -21.74 -30.90 11.50
N LEU A 486 -22.17 -30.42 10.33
CA LEU A 486 -21.60 -29.24 9.69
C LEU A 486 -22.21 -28.02 10.37
N ASP A 487 -21.35 -27.24 10.99
CA ASP A 487 -21.68 -26.00 11.67
C ASP A 487 -20.91 -24.85 10.99
N CYS A 488 -21.21 -23.61 11.37
CA CYS A 488 -20.42 -22.45 10.95
C CYS A 488 -20.41 -22.19 9.43
N LEU A 489 -21.52 -22.55 8.75
CA LEU A 489 -21.73 -22.32 7.31
C LEU A 489 -21.67 -20.84 6.93
N ASP A 490 -21.99 -19.95 7.86
CA ASP A 490 -21.89 -18.49 7.75
C ASP A 490 -20.45 -18.00 7.55
N GLN A 491 -19.46 -18.88 7.74
CA GLN A 491 -18.04 -18.56 7.61
C GLN A 491 -17.45 -19.00 6.26
N ILE A 492 -18.25 -19.65 5.41
CA ILE A 492 -17.85 -20.01 4.05
C ILE A 492 -17.98 -18.79 3.16
N GLU A 493 -16.90 -18.46 2.45
CA GLU A 493 -16.86 -17.31 1.56
C GLU A 493 -17.90 -17.41 0.44
N ASN A 494 -18.39 -16.26 -0.01
CA ASN A 494 -19.20 -16.18 -1.22
C ASN A 494 -18.29 -16.47 -2.43
N ALA A 495 -18.43 -17.67 -2.96
CA ALA A 495 -17.65 -18.15 -4.09
C ALA A 495 -18.41 -19.25 -4.82
N ILE A 496 -17.96 -19.57 -6.02
CA ILE A 496 -18.53 -20.63 -6.86
C ILE A 496 -17.51 -21.74 -7.03
N HIS A 497 -17.93 -22.97 -6.74
CA HIS A 497 -17.18 -24.15 -7.13
C HIS A 497 -17.52 -24.52 -8.57
N ILE A 498 -16.48 -24.66 -9.39
CA ILE A 498 -16.58 -24.99 -10.81
C ILE A 498 -15.78 -26.26 -11.05
N ASP A 499 -16.43 -27.32 -11.50
CA ASP A 499 -15.80 -28.60 -11.84
C ASP A 499 -15.82 -28.82 -13.37
N PHE A 500 -14.63 -28.82 -13.98
CA PHE A 500 -14.43 -29.13 -15.39
C PHE A 500 -14.27 -30.65 -15.64
N GLY A 501 -14.35 -31.48 -14.59
CA GLY A 501 -14.16 -32.92 -14.64
C GLY A 501 -12.81 -33.30 -15.27
N ASN A 502 -12.81 -34.31 -16.14
CA ASN A 502 -11.64 -34.74 -16.90
C ASN A 502 -11.48 -34.01 -18.26
N SER A 503 -12.30 -32.98 -18.53
CA SER A 503 -12.26 -32.29 -19.82
C SER A 503 -11.10 -31.30 -19.90
N THR A 504 -10.40 -31.30 -21.03
CA THR A 504 -9.26 -30.39 -21.31
C THR A 504 -9.62 -29.27 -22.28
N LYS A 505 -10.93 -29.11 -22.59
CA LYS A 505 -11.44 -28.14 -23.58
C LYS A 505 -12.67 -27.38 -23.11
N ASP A 506 -13.11 -27.58 -21.88
CA ASP A 506 -14.29 -26.93 -21.34
C ASP A 506 -13.99 -25.45 -21.02
N GLU A 507 -15.00 -24.61 -21.26
CA GLU A 507 -14.88 -23.15 -21.12
C GLU A 507 -16.10 -22.54 -20.44
N ILE A 508 -15.86 -21.47 -19.69
CA ILE A 508 -16.88 -20.68 -19.02
C ILE A 508 -16.65 -19.21 -19.36
N LEU A 509 -17.73 -18.52 -19.68
CA LEU A 509 -17.73 -17.09 -19.95
C LEU A 509 -18.55 -16.37 -18.88
N ILE A 510 -17.92 -15.41 -18.21
CA ILE A 510 -18.55 -14.52 -17.24
C ILE A 510 -18.66 -13.16 -17.88
N LEU A 511 -19.88 -12.65 -18.01
CA LEU A 511 -20.16 -11.33 -18.57
C LEU A 511 -20.26 -10.30 -17.45
N PHE A 512 -19.70 -9.12 -17.67
CA PHE A 512 -19.81 -8.00 -16.75
C PHE A 512 -20.98 -7.09 -17.15
N ASP A 513 -21.54 -6.36 -16.18
CA ASP A 513 -22.47 -5.29 -16.49
C ASP A 513 -21.73 -4.17 -17.25
N LYS A 514 -22.37 -3.65 -18.32
CA LYS A 514 -21.76 -2.71 -19.28
C LYS A 514 -21.41 -1.35 -18.68
N THR A 515 -21.86 -1.07 -17.46
CA THR A 515 -21.72 0.21 -16.78
C THR A 515 -20.33 0.43 -16.16
N HIS A 516 -19.50 -0.62 -16.01
CA HIS A 516 -18.28 -0.59 -15.17
C HIS A 516 -16.98 -0.92 -15.94
N THR A 517 -16.96 -0.85 -17.28
CA THR A 517 -15.92 -1.54 -18.09
C THR A 517 -15.01 -0.62 -18.91
N LEU A 518 -15.12 0.70 -18.77
CA LEU A 518 -14.29 1.68 -19.47
C LEU A 518 -13.09 2.09 -18.59
N ASN A 519 -11.90 2.21 -19.20
CA ASN A 519 -10.66 2.72 -18.59
C ASN A 519 -10.14 1.90 -17.40
N LEU A 520 -10.23 0.57 -17.47
CA LEU A 520 -9.65 -0.33 -16.46
C LEU A 520 -8.13 -0.40 -16.63
N MET A 521 -7.36 -0.29 -15.54
CA MET A 521 -5.90 -0.51 -15.58
C MET A 521 -5.54 -1.98 -15.33
N THR A 522 -6.24 -2.61 -14.38
CA THR A 522 -6.02 -4.00 -13.99
C THR A 522 -7.34 -4.66 -13.63
N ILE A 523 -7.44 -5.96 -13.83
CA ILE A 523 -8.49 -6.79 -13.25
C ILE A 523 -7.85 -7.80 -12.30
N ASP A 524 -8.35 -7.84 -11.08
CA ASP A 524 -7.99 -8.82 -10.07
C ASP A 524 -9.04 -9.93 -10.03
N ILE A 525 -8.58 -11.17 -10.20
CA ILE A 525 -9.43 -12.37 -10.16
C ILE A 525 -8.98 -13.21 -8.97
N HIS A 526 -9.88 -13.50 -8.03
CA HIS A 526 -9.57 -14.38 -6.90
C HIS A 526 -9.88 -15.84 -7.28
N LEU A 527 -8.85 -16.66 -7.38
CA LEU A 527 -8.94 -18.08 -7.76
C LEU A 527 -8.31 -18.97 -6.70
N ALA A 528 -8.89 -20.14 -6.48
CA ALA A 528 -8.23 -21.21 -5.73
C ALA A 528 -8.51 -22.55 -6.40
N ARG A 529 -7.54 -23.48 -6.38
CA ARG A 529 -7.83 -24.87 -6.73
C ARG A 529 -8.32 -25.60 -5.47
N ARG A 530 -9.42 -26.34 -5.59
CA ARG A 530 -9.89 -27.26 -4.54
C ARG A 530 -10.49 -28.51 -5.17
N SER A 531 -9.67 -29.54 -5.33
CA SER A 531 -10.14 -30.86 -5.77
C SER A 531 -10.54 -31.72 -4.56
N SER A 532 -11.52 -32.61 -4.75
CA SER A 532 -11.99 -33.49 -3.69
C SER A 532 -10.89 -34.46 -3.25
N CYS A 533 -10.39 -34.28 -2.03
CA CYS A 533 -9.52 -35.24 -1.37
C CYS A 533 -10.37 -36.16 -0.50
N TRP A 534 -10.44 -37.44 -0.89
CA TRP A 534 -11.27 -38.42 -0.20
C TRP A 534 -10.42 -39.31 0.69
N PHE A 535 -10.76 -39.34 1.97
CA PHE A 535 -10.32 -40.42 2.86
C PHE A 535 -11.26 -41.61 2.68
N THR A 536 -10.70 -42.81 2.54
CA THR A 536 -11.48 -44.05 2.40
C THR A 536 -11.39 -44.85 3.70
N SER A 537 -12.26 -45.85 3.86
CA SER A 537 -12.24 -46.70 5.06
C SER A 537 -10.94 -47.48 5.26
N THR A 538 -10.10 -47.59 4.21
CA THR A 538 -8.89 -48.42 4.18
C THR A 538 -7.61 -47.71 3.71
N HIS A 539 -7.68 -46.50 3.12
CA HIS A 539 -6.51 -45.74 2.65
C HIS A 539 -6.50 -44.29 3.16
N PRO A 540 -5.31 -43.72 3.47
CA PRO A 540 -5.16 -42.28 3.69
C PRO A 540 -5.65 -41.48 2.46
N SER A 541 -5.93 -40.19 2.67
CA SER A 541 -6.56 -39.31 1.67
C SER A 541 -5.94 -39.42 0.28
N THR A 542 -6.72 -39.83 -0.72
CA THR A 542 -6.36 -39.74 -2.15
C THR A 542 -7.06 -38.55 -2.76
N CYS A 543 -6.31 -37.61 -3.33
CA CYS A 543 -6.84 -36.46 -4.02
C CYS A 543 -7.09 -36.77 -5.50
N ALA A 544 -8.08 -36.10 -6.10
CA ALA A 544 -8.33 -36.22 -7.53
C ALA A 544 -7.22 -35.55 -8.36
N GLU A 545 -6.81 -36.21 -9.44
CA GLU A 545 -5.88 -35.69 -10.45
C GLU A 545 -6.60 -34.72 -11.42
N PRO A 546 -5.89 -33.73 -12.01
CA PRO A 546 -4.45 -33.46 -11.90
C PRO A 546 -4.04 -32.68 -10.63
N ARG A 547 -2.85 -32.95 -10.07
CA ARG A 547 -2.26 -32.21 -8.92
C ARG A 547 -2.02 -30.71 -9.12
N GLU A 548 -2.00 -30.25 -10.36
CA GLU A 548 -1.91 -28.84 -10.73
C GLU A 548 -2.98 -28.57 -11.77
N MET A 549 -3.81 -27.55 -11.57
CA MET A 549 -4.81 -27.14 -12.55
C MET A 549 -4.26 -26.00 -13.40
N LYS A 550 -4.28 -26.17 -14.71
CA LYS A 550 -3.86 -25.15 -15.67
C LYS A 550 -5.09 -24.53 -16.32
N THR A 551 -5.23 -23.22 -16.18
CA THR A 551 -6.38 -22.48 -16.71
C THR A 551 -5.87 -21.30 -17.53
N GLU A 552 -6.30 -21.22 -18.79
CA GLU A 552 -6.11 -20.02 -19.59
C GLU A 552 -7.24 -19.04 -19.31
N ILE A 553 -6.88 -17.77 -19.12
CA ILE A 553 -7.80 -16.67 -18.92
C ILE A 553 -7.73 -15.77 -20.14
N GLN A 554 -8.88 -15.49 -20.74
CA GLN A 554 -9.03 -14.55 -21.85
C GLN A 554 -9.98 -13.42 -21.45
N LEU A 555 -9.68 -12.20 -21.89
CA LEU A 555 -10.53 -11.03 -21.73
C LEU A 555 -11.48 -10.92 -22.92
N GLN A 556 -12.76 -10.69 -22.66
CA GLN A 556 -13.74 -10.42 -23.70
C GLN A 556 -13.80 -8.92 -23.99
N THR A 557 -13.70 -8.57 -25.26
CA THR A 557 -13.86 -7.21 -25.78
C THR A 557 -15.01 -7.17 -26.78
N PRO A 558 -15.51 -5.98 -27.17
CA PRO A 558 -16.47 -5.85 -28.27
C PRO A 558 -16.01 -6.50 -29.59
N ASN A 559 -14.70 -6.64 -29.80
CA ASN A 559 -14.10 -7.13 -31.04
C ASN A 559 -13.68 -8.62 -30.97
N GLY A 560 -13.92 -9.29 -29.84
CA GLY A 560 -13.54 -10.70 -29.63
C GLY A 560 -12.74 -10.92 -28.35
N PHE A 561 -12.03 -12.05 -28.28
CA PHE A 561 -11.26 -12.46 -27.09
C PHE A 561 -9.77 -12.13 -27.23
N ILE A 562 -9.16 -11.68 -26.15
CA ILE A 562 -7.71 -11.47 -26.03
C ILE A 562 -7.19 -12.42 -24.96
N THR A 563 -6.25 -13.31 -25.31
CA THR A 563 -5.58 -14.14 -24.31
C THR A 563 -4.78 -13.24 -23.36
N ALA A 564 -5.10 -13.30 -22.07
CA ALA A 564 -4.41 -12.51 -21.06
C ALA A 564 -3.27 -13.29 -20.41
N THR A 565 -3.57 -14.46 -19.83
CA THR A 565 -2.57 -15.25 -19.10
C THR A 565 -2.97 -16.72 -18.98
N THR A 566 -2.02 -17.58 -18.65
CA THR A 566 -2.27 -18.95 -18.18
C THR A 566 -1.81 -19.05 -16.74
N VAL A 567 -2.70 -19.51 -15.87
CA VAL A 567 -2.41 -19.73 -14.45
C VAL A 567 -2.31 -21.21 -14.14
N SER A 568 -1.46 -21.50 -13.16
CA SER A 568 -1.13 -22.83 -12.67
C SER A 568 -1.49 -22.85 -11.19
N LEU A 569 -2.62 -23.45 -10.84
CA LEU A 569 -3.16 -23.47 -9.47
C LEU A 569 -2.87 -24.82 -8.82
N LYS A 570 -2.17 -24.80 -7.67
CA LYS A 570 -1.94 -25.98 -6.82
C LYS A 570 -3.02 -26.08 -5.74
N SER A 571 -3.35 -27.30 -5.31
CA SER A 571 -4.27 -27.48 -4.17
C SER A 571 -3.54 -27.11 -2.88
N ARG A 572 -4.13 -26.22 -2.10
CA ARG A 572 -3.50 -25.64 -0.91
C ARG A 572 -3.71 -26.46 0.35
N TYR A 573 -4.86 -27.11 0.47
CA TYR A 573 -5.18 -27.91 1.64
C TYR A 573 -5.83 -29.21 1.19
N ASN A 574 -5.40 -30.32 1.81
CA ASN A 574 -6.00 -31.63 1.55
C ASN A 574 -7.14 -31.95 2.51
N MET A 575 -7.37 -31.11 3.53
CA MET A 575 -8.49 -31.24 4.44
C MET A 575 -9.63 -30.31 4.00
N GLN A 576 -10.80 -30.88 3.80
CA GLN A 576 -12.00 -30.10 3.46
C GLN A 576 -12.74 -29.60 4.70
N PHE A 577 -12.65 -30.33 5.82
CA PHE A 577 -13.38 -30.06 7.05
C PHE A 577 -12.43 -30.02 8.24
N VAL A 578 -12.63 -29.02 9.09
CA VAL A 578 -11.83 -28.74 10.29
C VAL A 578 -12.75 -28.51 11.48
N LEU A 579 -12.20 -28.49 12.69
CA LEU A 579 -12.99 -28.20 13.89
C LEU A 579 -13.52 -26.76 13.84
N CYS A 580 -14.77 -26.53 14.25
CA CYS A 580 -15.26 -25.16 14.30
C CYS A 580 -14.70 -24.42 15.53
N ASN A 581 -13.97 -23.34 15.27
CA ASN A 581 -13.35 -22.42 16.23
C ASN A 581 -12.27 -23.06 17.12
N ALA A 582 -11.08 -22.49 17.03
CA ALA A 582 -9.82 -23.15 17.34
C ALA A 582 -9.60 -23.62 18.78
N MET A 583 -10.18 -22.99 19.80
CA MET A 583 -10.00 -23.47 21.17
C MET A 583 -11.19 -23.12 22.08
N MET A 584 -11.91 -24.17 22.50
CA MET A 584 -12.49 -24.41 23.83
C MET A 584 -13.98 -24.20 24.17
N ASP A 585 -14.87 -23.78 23.26
CA ASP A 585 -16.30 -23.68 23.62
C ASP A 585 -17.27 -24.53 22.78
N MET A 586 -16.80 -25.19 21.69
CA MET A 586 -17.66 -26.02 20.85
C MET A 586 -17.37 -27.53 20.98
N PRO A 587 -18.41 -28.38 20.97
CA PRO A 587 -18.23 -29.83 20.98
C PRO A 587 -17.40 -30.33 19.79
N PRO A 588 -16.54 -31.35 19.95
CA PRO A 588 -15.68 -31.88 18.89
C PRO A 588 -16.45 -32.49 17.71
N GLU A 589 -17.76 -32.69 17.85
CA GLU A 589 -18.68 -33.13 16.79
C GLU A 589 -19.07 -32.02 15.80
N LYS A 590 -18.72 -30.75 16.09
CA LYS A 590 -19.01 -29.59 15.25
C LYS A 590 -17.85 -29.27 14.33
N LEU A 591 -18.05 -29.50 13.03
CA LEU A 591 -17.05 -29.24 12.00
C LEU A 591 -17.44 -28.03 11.15
N ALA A 592 -16.45 -27.28 10.70
CA ALA A 592 -16.58 -26.24 9.69
C ALA A 592 -15.98 -26.72 8.36
N PHE A 593 -16.49 -26.18 7.25
CA PHE A 593 -15.76 -26.25 5.99
C PHE A 593 -14.53 -25.34 6.09
N LEU A 594 -13.35 -25.86 5.73
CA LEU A 594 -12.12 -25.08 5.78
C LEU A 594 -12.27 -23.87 4.83
N PRO A 595 -12.12 -22.61 5.29
CA PRO A 595 -12.29 -21.46 4.42
C PRO A 595 -11.23 -21.42 3.32
N VAL A 596 -11.54 -20.74 2.22
CA VAL A 596 -10.73 -20.76 1.00
C VAL A 596 -9.68 -19.67 1.06
N MET A 597 -8.41 -20.06 0.95
CA MET A 597 -7.35 -19.11 0.68
C MET A 597 -7.17 -18.94 -0.83
N PHE A 598 -7.35 -17.71 -1.34
CA PHE A 598 -7.28 -17.41 -2.77
C PHE A 598 -5.87 -17.02 -3.23
N GLU A 599 -5.64 -17.17 -4.53
CA GLU A 599 -4.61 -16.46 -5.30
C GLU A 599 -5.27 -15.33 -6.05
N THR A 600 -4.64 -14.16 -6.00
CA THR A 600 -5.09 -13.04 -6.81
C THR A 600 -4.33 -13.10 -8.13
N VAL A 601 -5.05 -13.30 -9.22
CA VAL A 601 -4.51 -13.18 -10.58
C VAL A 601 -4.78 -11.76 -11.05
N ARG A 602 -3.74 -10.93 -11.04
CA ARG A 602 -3.81 -9.54 -11.52
C ARG A 602 -3.45 -9.49 -13.00
N ILE A 603 -4.41 -9.09 -13.83
CA ILE A 603 -4.26 -8.97 -15.27
C ILE A 603 -4.15 -7.48 -15.63
N PRO A 604 -3.01 -7.00 -16.16
CA PRO A 604 -2.92 -5.65 -16.68
C PRO A 604 -3.76 -5.51 -17.96
N ILE A 605 -4.52 -4.43 -18.05
CA ILE A 605 -5.32 -4.09 -19.23
C ILE A 605 -4.50 -3.09 -20.05
N THR A 606 -3.93 -3.60 -21.14
CA THR A 606 -3.25 -2.77 -22.14
C THR A 606 -4.31 -2.37 -23.16
N ASN A 607 -4.63 -1.08 -23.27
CA ASN A 607 -5.57 -0.42 -24.20
C ASN A 607 -6.94 -0.05 -23.59
N ASP A 608 -7.50 1.09 -24.02
CA ASP A 608 -8.84 1.61 -23.64
C ASP A 608 -10.00 0.84 -24.25
N ILE A 609 -9.84 -0.47 -24.37
CA ILE A 609 -10.87 -1.34 -24.93
C ILE A 609 -11.78 -1.76 -23.77
N PRO A 610 -13.11 -1.56 -23.88
CA PRO A 610 -14.03 -2.01 -22.85
C PRO A 610 -13.90 -3.51 -22.64
N ILE A 611 -13.74 -3.95 -21.39
CA ILE A 611 -13.70 -5.37 -21.05
C ILE A 611 -15.09 -5.81 -20.63
N THR A 612 -15.79 -6.57 -21.48
CA THR A 612 -17.20 -6.94 -21.24
C THR A 612 -17.38 -8.28 -20.53
N GLY A 613 -16.29 -8.98 -20.23
CA GLY A 613 -16.34 -10.28 -19.58
C GLY A 613 -14.98 -10.97 -19.53
N ILE A 614 -14.94 -12.12 -18.85
CA ILE A 614 -13.76 -12.98 -18.73
C ILE A 614 -14.14 -14.41 -19.09
N LYS A 615 -13.27 -15.05 -19.86
CA LYS A 615 -13.38 -16.44 -20.26
C LYS A 615 -12.30 -17.28 -19.61
N PHE A 616 -12.71 -18.36 -18.95
CA PHE A 616 -11.82 -19.38 -18.39
C PHE A 616 -11.83 -20.62 -19.29
N LEU A 617 -10.65 -21.13 -19.63
CA LEU A 617 -10.49 -22.38 -20.38
C LEU A 617 -9.63 -23.35 -19.57
N SER A 618 -10.20 -24.49 -19.20
CA SER A 618 -9.43 -25.55 -18.54
C SER A 618 -8.48 -26.21 -19.55
N ARG A 619 -7.21 -26.42 -19.17
CA ARG A 619 -6.18 -27.05 -20.02
C ARG A 619 -5.92 -28.51 -19.66
N ASN A 620 -6.27 -28.95 -18.47
CA ASN A 620 -6.01 -30.31 -18.00
C ASN A 620 -7.12 -30.90 -17.09
N GLY A 621 -8.30 -30.29 -17.02
CA GLY A 621 -9.39 -30.73 -16.14
C GLY A 621 -9.26 -30.21 -14.71
N GLY A 622 -10.05 -30.77 -13.80
CA GLY A 622 -10.08 -30.42 -12.38
C GLY A 622 -11.08 -29.32 -12.02
N SER A 623 -10.99 -28.82 -10.79
CA SER A 623 -11.93 -27.88 -10.20
C SER A 623 -11.27 -26.62 -9.66
N VAL A 624 -11.95 -25.48 -9.86
CA VAL A 624 -11.55 -24.16 -9.37
C VAL A 624 -12.66 -23.59 -8.50
N ILE A 625 -12.28 -22.86 -7.47
CA ILE A 625 -13.14 -21.98 -6.72
C ILE A 625 -12.87 -20.57 -7.22
N LEU A 626 -13.92 -19.94 -7.74
CA LEU A 626 -13.90 -18.55 -8.18
C LEU A 626 -14.53 -17.68 -7.10
N GLY A 627 -13.74 -16.75 -6.56
CA GLY A 627 -14.20 -15.67 -5.69
C GLY A 627 -14.61 -14.45 -6.51
N ASP A 628 -14.46 -13.26 -5.91
CA ASP A 628 -14.82 -12.01 -6.56
C ASP A 628 -13.86 -11.64 -7.71
N ILE A 629 -14.40 -10.91 -8.70
CA ILE A 629 -13.61 -10.24 -9.74
C ILE A 629 -13.75 -8.74 -9.54
N MET A 630 -12.62 -8.06 -9.40
CA MET A 630 -12.57 -6.67 -8.97
C MET A 630 -11.63 -5.83 -9.82
N VAL A 631 -11.87 -4.53 -9.83
CA VAL A 631 -11.00 -3.52 -10.45
C VAL A 631 -10.56 -2.55 -9.36
N PRO A 632 -9.25 -2.44 -9.06
CA PRO A 632 -8.74 -1.39 -8.18
C PRO A 632 -9.05 0.02 -8.74
N THR A 633 -9.62 0.92 -7.93
CA THR A 633 -9.95 2.30 -8.33
C THR A 633 -8.87 3.30 -7.92
N PRO A 634 -8.66 4.40 -8.67
CA PRO A 634 -7.80 5.51 -8.25
C PRO A 634 -8.24 6.12 -6.91
N THR A 635 -7.31 6.80 -6.23
CA THR A 635 -7.63 7.58 -5.03
C THR A 635 -8.67 8.68 -5.33
N SER A 636 -9.68 8.82 -4.48
CA SER A 636 -10.79 9.77 -4.68
C SER A 636 -11.26 10.49 -3.41
N SER A 637 -12.10 11.50 -3.58
CA SER A 637 -12.78 12.24 -2.49
C SER A 637 -11.81 12.94 -1.53
N ILE A 638 -10.87 13.71 -2.08
CA ILE A 638 -9.87 14.44 -1.29
C ILE A 638 -10.22 15.92 -1.17
N HIS A 639 -10.10 16.48 0.03
CA HIS A 639 -10.38 17.88 0.30
C HIS A 639 -9.15 18.60 0.88
N ILE A 640 -8.51 19.45 0.08
CA ILE A 640 -7.46 20.40 0.48
C ILE A 640 -8.12 21.77 0.66
N ILE A 641 -8.60 22.05 1.87
CA ILE A 641 -9.42 23.24 2.15
C ILE A 641 -8.77 24.13 3.20
N SER A 642 -8.69 25.44 2.90
CA SER A 642 -8.28 26.50 3.85
C SER A 642 -6.89 26.31 4.47
N ASN A 643 -5.91 25.85 3.69
CA ASN A 643 -4.51 25.67 4.11
C ASN A 643 -3.63 26.86 3.71
N GLU A 644 -2.52 27.05 4.43
CA GLU A 644 -1.38 27.86 3.99
C GLU A 644 -0.22 26.92 3.63
N VAL A 645 0.22 26.97 2.37
CA VAL A 645 1.33 26.17 1.84
C VAL A 645 2.40 27.15 1.38
N SER A 646 3.55 27.13 2.04
CA SER A 646 4.54 28.18 1.81
C SER A 646 5.99 27.75 1.97
N TYR A 647 6.88 28.52 1.33
CA TYR A 647 8.33 28.36 1.42
C TYR A 647 8.82 26.96 0.99
N GLY A 648 8.18 26.35 -0.01
CA GLY A 648 8.59 25.06 -0.56
C GLY A 648 9.67 25.16 -1.64
N GLY A 649 10.29 24.02 -1.96
CA GLY A 649 11.37 23.94 -2.95
C GLY A 649 12.77 24.26 -2.40
N ASN A 650 12.95 24.30 -1.07
CA ASN A 650 14.21 24.71 -0.44
C ASN A 650 15.41 23.79 -0.74
N VAL A 651 15.14 22.48 -0.80
CA VAL A 651 16.12 21.43 -1.09
C VAL A 651 16.09 21.08 -2.58
N PHE A 652 14.90 20.74 -3.08
CA PHE A 652 14.66 20.43 -4.48
C PHE A 652 13.83 21.56 -5.09
N PRO A 653 14.42 22.45 -5.91
CA PRO A 653 13.69 23.59 -6.48
C PRO A 653 12.44 23.20 -7.25
N SER A 654 12.37 21.99 -7.79
CA SER A 654 11.20 21.43 -8.49
C SER A 654 10.01 21.09 -7.56
N GLY A 655 10.14 21.29 -6.25
CA GLY A 655 9.05 21.08 -5.30
C GLY A 655 7.91 22.08 -5.49
N VAL A 656 6.74 21.56 -5.85
CA VAL A 656 5.51 22.35 -6.04
C VAL A 656 4.72 22.53 -4.74
N GLY A 657 3.79 23.49 -4.71
CA GLY A 657 2.93 23.73 -3.54
C GLY A 657 1.91 22.61 -3.32
N VAL A 658 1.02 22.40 -4.29
CA VAL A 658 0.05 21.30 -4.30
C VAL A 658 0.26 20.45 -5.55
N ILE A 659 0.27 19.14 -5.38
CA ILE A 659 0.40 18.18 -6.48
C ILE A 659 -0.74 17.16 -6.43
N VAL A 660 -1.42 16.98 -7.57
CA VAL A 660 -2.52 16.02 -7.74
C VAL A 660 -2.24 15.17 -8.97
N HIS A 661 -1.77 13.94 -8.74
CA HIS A 661 -1.50 12.98 -9.81
C HIS A 661 -2.36 11.73 -9.61
N ARG A 662 -3.10 11.34 -10.65
CA ARG A 662 -3.92 10.11 -10.69
C ARG A 662 -4.97 10.03 -9.56
N ALA A 663 -5.68 11.13 -9.35
CA ALA A 663 -6.77 11.21 -8.37
C ALA A 663 -8.02 11.80 -9.02
N VAL A 664 -9.19 11.39 -8.53
CA VAL A 664 -10.49 11.87 -9.00
C VAL A 664 -11.29 12.51 -7.86
N ASP A 665 -12.18 13.45 -8.16
CA ASP A 665 -13.01 14.12 -7.15
C ASP A 665 -12.17 14.79 -6.04
N VAL A 666 -11.37 15.79 -6.44
CA VAL A 666 -10.47 16.52 -5.53
C VAL A 666 -10.84 17.99 -5.45
N ASP A 667 -11.01 18.48 -4.22
CA ASP A 667 -11.25 19.88 -3.91
C ASP A 667 -9.96 20.56 -3.44
N ILE A 668 -9.45 21.53 -4.20
CA ILE A 668 -8.40 22.46 -3.78
C ILE A 668 -9.08 23.81 -3.58
N VAL A 669 -9.55 24.06 -2.36
CA VAL A 669 -10.45 25.19 -2.08
C VAL A 669 -9.90 26.11 -1.00
N ASP A 670 -9.97 27.41 -1.22
CA ASP A 670 -9.66 28.42 -0.20
C ASP A 670 -8.23 28.33 0.39
N ASN A 671 -7.24 27.82 -0.35
CA ASN A 671 -5.85 27.78 0.13
C ASN A 671 -5.09 29.09 -0.13
N SER A 672 -4.00 29.32 0.60
CA SER A 672 -2.96 30.30 0.28
C SER A 672 -1.67 29.57 -0.05
N ILE A 673 -1.15 29.74 -1.27
CA ILE A 673 0.01 29.00 -1.77
C ILE A 673 1.06 30.01 -2.21
N HIS A 674 2.22 30.05 -1.55
CA HIS A 674 3.17 31.12 -1.84
C HIS A 674 4.64 30.83 -1.54
N HIS A 675 5.53 31.60 -2.16
CA HIS A 675 6.98 31.50 -1.94
C HIS A 675 7.53 30.09 -2.25
N HIS A 676 7.00 29.45 -3.31
CA HIS A 676 7.53 28.20 -3.86
C HIS A 676 8.52 28.51 -4.98
N ARG A 677 9.60 27.73 -5.11
CA ARG A 677 10.63 27.94 -6.15
C ARG A 677 10.28 27.42 -7.55
N TYR A 678 9.09 26.84 -7.70
CA TYR A 678 8.55 26.35 -8.98
C TYR A 678 7.02 26.57 -9.01
N THR A 679 6.27 25.66 -9.61
CA THR A 679 4.81 25.72 -9.77
C THR A 679 4.05 25.75 -8.44
N GLY A 680 2.97 26.55 -8.40
CA GLY A 680 2.08 26.63 -7.23
C GLY A 680 1.20 25.39 -7.08
N VAL A 681 0.40 25.08 -8.10
CA VAL A 681 -0.48 23.89 -8.15
C VAL A 681 -0.21 23.11 -9.44
N SER A 682 0.02 21.81 -9.34
CA SER A 682 0.27 20.89 -10.48
C SER A 682 -0.79 19.78 -10.51
N ILE A 683 -1.50 19.61 -11.62
CA ILE A 683 -2.64 18.69 -11.74
C ILE A 683 -2.51 17.83 -12.99
N GLY A 684 -2.59 16.51 -12.82
CA GLY A 684 -2.44 15.54 -13.89
C GLY A 684 -0.97 15.16 -14.14
N TRP A 685 -0.76 14.05 -14.86
CA TRP A 685 0.58 13.49 -15.10
C TRP A 685 0.69 12.70 -16.42
N GLU A 686 -0.36 12.70 -17.25
CA GLU A 686 -0.39 11.94 -18.50
C GLU A 686 -0.02 12.85 -19.67
N TRP A 687 1.09 12.54 -20.34
CA TRP A 687 1.59 13.30 -21.47
C TRP A 687 0.74 13.08 -22.71
N GLY A 688 0.27 14.18 -23.32
CA GLY A 688 -0.56 14.15 -24.53
C GLY A 688 -1.99 13.67 -24.27
N TYR A 689 -2.61 13.02 -25.27
CA TYR A 689 -4.00 12.53 -25.22
C TYR A 689 -4.14 11.11 -24.69
N ALA A 690 -3.13 10.61 -23.97
CA ALA A 690 -3.25 9.34 -23.30
C ALA A 690 -4.41 9.39 -22.28
N PRO A 691 -5.05 8.25 -21.98
CA PRO A 691 -6.06 8.14 -20.93
C PRO A 691 -5.55 8.72 -19.63
N SER A 692 -6.28 9.68 -19.10
CA SER A 692 -5.95 10.34 -17.86
C SER A 692 -6.72 9.73 -16.70
N TYR A 693 -6.01 9.49 -15.61
CA TYR A 693 -6.56 9.04 -14.34
C TYR A 693 -6.79 10.21 -13.37
N THR A 694 -6.86 11.43 -13.90
CA THR A 694 -7.13 12.66 -13.13
C THR A 694 -8.34 13.37 -13.73
N SER A 695 -9.41 13.52 -12.95
CA SER A 695 -10.67 14.15 -13.40
C SER A 695 -11.46 14.72 -12.23
N ASN A 696 -12.46 15.56 -12.52
CA ASN A 696 -13.32 16.19 -11.51
C ASN A 696 -12.53 16.95 -10.42
N ILE A 697 -11.57 17.78 -10.83
CA ILE A 697 -10.77 18.58 -9.89
C ILE A 697 -11.37 19.98 -9.78
N LEU A 698 -11.74 20.40 -8.57
CA LEU A 698 -12.19 21.77 -8.30
C LEU A 698 -11.06 22.58 -7.67
N VAL A 699 -10.50 23.53 -8.43
CA VAL A 699 -9.52 24.50 -7.93
C VAL A 699 -10.23 25.82 -7.71
N HIS A 700 -10.70 26.08 -6.49
CA HIS A 700 -11.60 27.20 -6.21
C HIS A 700 -11.11 28.17 -5.13
N SER A 701 -11.16 29.47 -5.40
CA SER A 701 -10.91 30.51 -4.40
C SER A 701 -9.52 30.44 -3.72
N ASN A 702 -8.51 29.92 -4.42
CA ASN A 702 -7.13 29.90 -3.94
C ASN A 702 -6.42 31.23 -4.19
N TYR A 703 -5.53 31.61 -3.27
CA TYR A 703 -4.63 32.76 -3.45
C TYR A 703 -3.20 32.27 -3.64
N ILE A 704 -2.73 32.30 -4.89
CA ILE A 704 -1.44 31.75 -5.32
C ILE A 704 -0.53 32.93 -5.66
N TYR A 705 0.59 33.10 -4.95
CA TYR A 705 1.45 34.24 -5.17
C TYR A 705 2.94 34.02 -4.89
N ASN A 706 3.81 34.76 -5.57
CA ASN A 706 5.26 34.67 -5.41
C ASN A 706 5.79 33.24 -5.63
N THR A 707 5.39 32.62 -6.73
CA THR A 707 5.85 31.28 -7.14
C THR A 707 6.96 31.40 -8.19
N GLY A 708 7.78 30.36 -8.31
CA GLY A 708 9.00 30.32 -9.12
C GLY A 708 10.21 31.03 -8.52
N GLN A 709 10.02 32.16 -7.83
CA GLN A 709 11.05 32.93 -7.12
C GLN A 709 12.36 33.14 -7.91
N HIS A 710 12.26 33.28 -9.23
CA HIS A 710 13.41 33.43 -10.12
C HIS A 710 14.39 32.24 -10.15
N ILE A 711 13.90 31.01 -9.95
CA ILE A 711 14.74 29.81 -9.91
C ILE A 711 14.52 28.89 -11.13
N LEU A 712 13.37 28.22 -11.24
CA LEU A 712 13.11 27.29 -12.34
C LEU A 712 12.22 27.91 -13.43
N CYS A 713 12.55 27.61 -14.68
CA CYS A 713 11.71 27.90 -15.86
C CYS A 713 10.67 26.80 -16.08
N ASP A 714 9.81 26.98 -17.08
CA ASP A 714 8.78 26.03 -17.53
C ASP A 714 7.76 25.72 -16.42
N GLN A 715 7.05 26.75 -15.97
CA GLN A 715 6.22 26.71 -14.77
C GLN A 715 4.89 27.47 -14.90
N GLY A 716 3.95 27.14 -14.01
CA GLY A 716 2.66 27.81 -13.87
C GLY A 716 2.37 28.23 -12.42
N GLY A 717 1.58 29.28 -12.23
CA GLY A 717 0.86 29.46 -10.96
C GLY A 717 -0.06 28.26 -10.71
N ILE A 718 -0.81 27.89 -11.75
CA ILE A 718 -1.51 26.61 -11.88
C ILE A 718 -1.05 25.94 -13.18
N TYR A 719 -0.62 24.69 -13.07
CA TYR A 719 -0.16 23.83 -14.16
C TYR A 719 -1.08 22.62 -14.31
N THR A 720 -1.42 22.25 -15.56
CA THR A 720 -2.17 21.03 -15.86
C THR A 720 -1.52 20.21 -16.97
N LEU A 721 -1.70 18.89 -16.91
CA LEU A 721 -1.21 17.94 -17.92
C LEU A 721 -2.25 16.85 -18.23
N GLY A 722 -2.47 16.54 -19.51
CA GLY A 722 -3.38 15.48 -19.97
C GLY A 722 -4.88 15.79 -19.94
N ILE A 723 -5.71 14.85 -20.39
CA ILE A 723 -7.18 15.00 -20.49
C ILE A 723 -7.82 15.08 -19.09
N GLN A 724 -8.63 16.09 -18.76
CA GLN A 724 -9.17 16.25 -17.40
C GLN A 724 -10.65 16.68 -17.40
N PRO A 725 -11.58 15.80 -17.77
CA PRO A 725 -13.00 16.13 -17.78
C PRO A 725 -13.51 16.45 -16.37
N GLY A 726 -14.42 17.41 -16.29
CA GLY A 726 -15.00 17.86 -15.02
C GLY A 726 -14.09 18.74 -14.17
N THR A 727 -12.85 19.00 -14.61
CA THR A 727 -11.93 19.91 -13.91
C THR A 727 -12.32 21.37 -14.12
N ILE A 728 -12.43 22.11 -13.02
CA ILE A 728 -12.82 23.52 -12.98
C ILE A 728 -11.79 24.30 -12.16
N ILE A 729 -11.11 25.24 -12.82
CA ILE A 729 -10.19 26.22 -12.20
C ILE A 729 -10.94 27.54 -12.10
N THR A 730 -11.44 27.89 -10.90
CA THR A 730 -12.31 29.06 -10.76
C THR A 730 -12.14 29.95 -9.55
N ASN A 731 -12.37 31.26 -9.72
CA ASN A 731 -12.34 32.26 -8.65
C ASN A 731 -10.97 32.33 -7.94
N ASN A 732 -9.89 31.90 -8.58
CA ASN A 732 -8.54 31.97 -8.01
C ASN A 732 -7.92 33.34 -8.29
N VAL A 733 -7.00 33.76 -7.42
CA VAL A 733 -6.14 34.92 -7.63
C VAL A 733 -4.71 34.43 -7.75
N ILE A 734 -4.09 34.67 -8.90
CA ILE A 734 -2.72 34.24 -9.22
C ILE A 734 -1.89 35.49 -9.49
N LYS A 735 -0.82 35.71 -8.71
CA LYS A 735 0.08 36.85 -8.97
C LYS A 735 1.56 36.54 -8.79
N ASN A 736 2.41 37.36 -9.40
CA ASN A 736 3.86 37.35 -9.17
C ASN A 736 4.45 35.95 -9.42
N VAL A 737 4.28 35.43 -10.65
CA VAL A 737 4.86 34.16 -11.09
C VAL A 737 6.09 34.47 -11.93
N PHE A 738 7.28 34.15 -11.43
CA PHE A 738 8.56 34.54 -12.04
C PHE A 738 9.59 33.41 -12.03
N SER A 739 10.30 33.22 -13.16
CA SER A 739 11.42 32.29 -13.31
C SER A 739 12.76 33.02 -13.42
N TYR A 740 13.83 32.24 -13.45
CA TYR A 740 15.19 32.75 -13.62
C TYR A 740 15.37 33.46 -14.97
N ALA A 741 14.82 32.89 -16.05
CA ALA A 741 15.10 33.37 -17.41
C ALA A 741 13.88 33.40 -18.34
N ALA A 742 13.10 32.31 -18.46
CA ALA A 742 12.01 32.20 -19.43
C ALA A 742 10.89 31.24 -18.99
N TYR A 743 9.80 31.18 -19.75
CA TYR A 743 8.71 30.18 -19.63
C TYR A 743 8.03 30.17 -18.25
N MET A 744 7.29 31.21 -17.91
CA MET A 744 6.52 31.31 -16.67
C MET A 744 5.13 31.88 -16.92
N TRP A 745 4.10 31.11 -16.57
CA TRP A 745 2.72 31.47 -16.89
C TRP A 745 1.83 31.53 -15.66
N GLY A 746 0.74 32.29 -15.74
CA GLY A 746 -0.24 32.35 -14.66
C GLY A 746 -0.99 31.03 -14.57
N ILE A 747 -1.63 30.66 -15.69
CA ILE A 747 -2.25 29.36 -15.91
C ILE A 747 -1.55 28.71 -17.11
N TYR A 748 -1.06 27.49 -16.90
CA TYR A 748 -0.32 26.71 -17.88
C TYR A 748 -1.08 25.41 -18.16
N LEU A 749 -1.74 25.36 -19.32
CA LEU A 749 -2.40 24.17 -19.85
C LEU A 749 -1.40 23.43 -20.76
N ASP A 750 -0.55 22.61 -20.15
CA ASP A 750 0.50 21.88 -20.87
C ASP A 750 -0.06 20.67 -21.63
N GLU A 751 0.83 19.88 -22.20
CA GLU A 751 0.62 18.78 -23.12
C GLU A 751 -0.69 17.98 -22.91
N GLY A 752 -1.62 18.10 -23.86
CA GLY A 752 -2.87 17.34 -23.88
C GLY A 752 -3.95 17.81 -22.90
N SER A 753 -3.72 18.90 -22.16
CA SER A 753 -4.71 19.52 -21.27
C SER A 753 -6.04 19.75 -21.99
N SER A 754 -7.09 19.03 -21.58
CA SER A 754 -8.36 19.00 -22.32
C SER A 754 -9.59 18.93 -21.44
N HIS A 755 -10.69 19.51 -21.91
CA HIS A 755 -11.98 19.56 -21.22
C HIS A 755 -11.97 20.28 -19.85
N ILE A 756 -11.04 21.24 -19.69
CA ILE A 756 -10.87 22.03 -18.47
C ILE A 756 -11.64 23.35 -18.60
N ILE A 757 -12.36 23.73 -17.54
CA ILE A 757 -13.02 25.04 -17.45
C ILE A 757 -12.16 25.98 -16.59
N VAL A 758 -11.62 27.03 -17.20
CA VAL A 758 -10.91 28.12 -16.52
C VAL A 758 -11.85 29.32 -16.45
N SER A 759 -12.35 29.65 -15.26
CA SER A 759 -13.35 30.72 -15.14
C SER A 759 -13.23 31.63 -13.93
N ASN A 760 -13.59 32.90 -14.04
CA ASN A 760 -13.62 33.84 -12.91
C ASN A 760 -12.25 34.03 -12.21
N ASN A 761 -11.13 33.76 -12.85
CA ASN A 761 -9.81 33.94 -12.22
C ASN A 761 -9.29 35.36 -12.46
N VAL A 762 -8.54 35.90 -11.49
CA VAL A 762 -7.79 37.16 -11.63
C VAL A 762 -6.30 36.83 -11.62
N VAL A 763 -5.65 36.99 -12.77
CA VAL A 763 -4.26 36.61 -13.03
C VAL A 763 -3.48 37.86 -13.39
N TYR A 764 -2.42 38.19 -12.63
CA TYR A 764 -1.64 39.39 -12.92
C TYR A 764 -0.19 39.37 -12.47
N ASN A 765 0.62 40.28 -13.00
CA ASN A 765 2.06 40.33 -12.72
C ASN A 765 2.73 38.99 -13.03
N ILE A 766 2.61 38.52 -14.27
CA ILE A 766 3.22 37.29 -14.73
C ILE A 766 4.40 37.60 -15.66
N GLY A 767 5.53 36.92 -15.48
CA GLY A 767 6.74 37.21 -16.24
C GLY A 767 6.64 36.96 -17.75
N TRP A 768 5.91 35.92 -18.20
CA TRP A 768 5.87 35.51 -19.63
C TRP A 768 4.50 35.56 -20.29
N GLY A 769 3.41 35.25 -19.56
CA GLY A 769 2.06 35.31 -20.12
C GLY A 769 1.00 34.89 -19.10
N GLY A 770 -0.18 35.50 -19.15
CA GLY A 770 -1.27 35.21 -18.22
C GLY A 770 -1.82 33.79 -18.40
N LEU A 771 -1.89 33.33 -19.65
CA LEU A 771 -2.38 32.01 -20.02
C LEU A 771 -1.56 31.44 -21.18
N PHE A 772 -1.09 30.21 -21.02
CA PHE A 772 -0.41 29.47 -22.07
C PHE A 772 -1.04 28.08 -22.23
N GLN A 773 -1.22 27.66 -23.47
CA GLN A 773 -1.53 26.28 -23.81
C GLN A 773 -0.50 25.73 -24.79
N HIS A 774 0.12 24.60 -24.44
CA HIS A 774 1.07 23.94 -25.33
C HIS A 774 0.30 23.31 -26.50
N TYR A 775 -0.49 22.27 -26.20
CA TYR A 775 -1.53 21.71 -27.07
C TYR A 775 -2.59 21.02 -26.21
N GLY A 776 -3.81 20.86 -26.72
CA GLY A 776 -4.97 20.46 -25.92
C GLY A 776 -6.30 20.67 -26.65
N ALA A 777 -7.38 20.08 -26.12
CA ALA A 777 -8.69 20.06 -26.77
C ALA A 777 -9.84 20.56 -25.88
N ASN A 778 -10.73 21.36 -26.48
CA ASN A 778 -12.03 21.74 -25.91
C ASN A 778 -11.98 22.36 -24.50
N ASN A 779 -10.93 23.12 -24.18
CA ASN A 779 -10.90 23.90 -22.94
C ASN A 779 -11.84 25.10 -23.04
N THR A 780 -12.40 25.55 -21.92
CA THR A 780 -13.28 26.72 -21.87
C THR A 780 -12.68 27.77 -20.94
N ILE A 781 -12.29 28.90 -21.51
CA ILE A 781 -11.69 30.04 -20.83
C ILE A 781 -12.71 31.17 -20.80
N ILE A 782 -13.38 31.37 -19.66
CA ILE A 782 -14.53 32.27 -19.58
C ILE A 782 -14.51 33.20 -18.37
N ASN A 783 -14.79 34.48 -18.57
CA ASN A 783 -14.97 35.44 -17.48
C ASN A 783 -13.73 35.63 -16.58
N ASN A 784 -12.52 35.56 -17.13
CA ASN A 784 -11.27 35.78 -16.40
C ASN A 784 -10.75 37.21 -16.65
N VAL A 785 -9.88 37.67 -15.74
CA VAL A 785 -9.09 38.88 -15.92
C VAL A 785 -7.61 38.52 -15.98
N PHE A 786 -6.97 38.81 -17.11
CA PHE A 786 -5.52 38.71 -17.29
C PHE A 786 -4.96 40.12 -17.36
N ALA A 787 -4.10 40.51 -16.43
CA ALA A 787 -3.63 41.89 -16.34
C ALA A 787 -2.13 42.00 -16.07
N ARG A 788 -1.44 42.98 -16.64
CA ARG A 788 -0.02 43.24 -16.34
C ARG A 788 0.88 42.00 -16.55
N ASN A 789 0.72 41.32 -17.68
CA ASN A 789 1.57 40.19 -18.05
C ASN A 789 2.73 40.68 -18.92
N SER A 790 3.84 39.93 -18.97
CA SER A 790 4.96 40.20 -19.88
C SER A 790 5.65 41.56 -19.70
N GLU A 791 5.58 42.13 -18.50
CA GLU A 791 6.16 43.44 -18.17
C GLU A 791 7.67 43.38 -17.85
N ILE A 792 8.24 42.17 -17.72
CA ILE A 792 9.63 41.97 -17.33
C ILE A 792 10.47 41.70 -18.58
N GLN A 793 11.60 42.41 -18.69
CA GLN A 793 12.60 42.14 -19.71
C GLN A 793 13.38 40.87 -19.36
N PRO A 794 13.71 40.01 -20.35
CA PRO A 794 14.55 38.86 -20.12
C PRO A 794 15.89 39.26 -19.48
N PRO A 795 16.45 38.47 -18.56
CA PRO A 795 17.72 38.80 -17.91
C PRO A 795 18.90 38.84 -18.88
N HIS A 796 18.89 38.01 -19.93
CA HIS A 796 19.90 37.99 -20.97
C HIS A 796 19.32 38.39 -22.34
N PRO A 797 20.04 39.16 -23.18
CA PRO A 797 19.56 39.55 -24.51
C PRO A 797 19.24 38.38 -25.47
N ASP A 798 19.84 37.21 -25.23
CA ASP A 798 19.63 36.00 -26.04
C ASP A 798 18.50 35.10 -25.50
N ASP A 799 17.94 35.42 -24.33
CA ASP A 799 16.81 34.69 -23.79
C ASP A 799 15.57 34.93 -24.67
N PRO A 800 14.62 33.97 -24.74
CA PRO A 800 13.36 34.19 -25.42
C PRO A 800 12.67 35.46 -24.91
N ILE A 801 11.93 36.14 -25.78
CA ILE A 801 11.09 37.26 -25.35
C ILE A 801 9.80 36.74 -24.70
N PRO A 802 9.16 37.52 -23.80
CA PRO A 802 7.85 37.19 -23.25
C PRO A 802 6.79 36.96 -24.34
N ASP A 803 5.73 36.21 -24.01
CA ASP A 803 4.74 35.72 -24.97
C ASP A 803 3.66 36.76 -25.33
N GLY A 804 3.57 37.82 -24.55
CA GLY A 804 2.41 38.71 -24.52
C GLY A 804 1.44 38.34 -23.41
N ASP A 805 0.15 38.49 -23.64
CA ASP A 805 -0.86 38.14 -22.64
C ASP A 805 -1.28 36.66 -22.72
N LEU A 806 -1.51 36.16 -23.93
CA LEU A 806 -2.08 34.84 -24.19
C LEU A 806 -1.33 34.13 -25.33
N ARG A 807 -1.00 32.84 -25.16
CA ARG A 807 -0.32 32.07 -26.21
C ARG A 807 -0.83 30.63 -26.34
N ILE A 808 -0.96 30.18 -27.58
CA ILE A 808 -1.02 28.75 -27.94
C ILE A 808 0.22 28.40 -28.76
N MET A 809 0.87 27.29 -28.45
CA MET A 809 2.06 26.86 -29.18
C MET A 809 1.71 26.02 -30.41
N ASN A 810 1.01 24.89 -30.26
CA ASN A 810 0.76 23.96 -31.37
C ASN A 810 -0.72 23.96 -31.83
N THR A 811 -0.93 23.69 -33.12
CA THR A 811 -2.26 23.53 -33.76
C THR A 811 -2.64 22.06 -33.90
N GLU A 812 -3.93 21.76 -33.73
CA GLU A 812 -4.50 20.43 -33.96
C GLU A 812 -5.85 20.49 -34.71
N ASP A 813 -6.33 19.34 -35.22
CA ASP A 813 -7.55 19.23 -36.03
C ASP A 813 -8.85 19.24 -35.19
N HIS A 814 -8.83 19.91 -34.04
CA HIS A 814 -9.99 20.11 -33.16
C HIS A 814 -9.90 21.49 -32.49
N LEU A 815 -10.99 21.92 -31.86
CA LEU A 815 -11.01 23.17 -31.09
C LEU A 815 -10.02 23.07 -29.94
N SER A 816 -9.08 24.01 -29.83
CA SER A 816 -8.12 24.08 -28.74
C SER A 816 -8.81 24.59 -27.47
N TRP A 817 -9.37 25.79 -27.57
CA TRP A 817 -10.18 26.36 -26.50
C TRP A 817 -11.25 27.35 -27.02
N THR A 818 -12.25 27.62 -26.18
CA THR A 818 -13.15 28.77 -26.31
C THR A 818 -12.67 29.86 -25.35
N PHE A 819 -12.54 31.10 -25.84
CA PHE A 819 -12.12 32.26 -25.06
C PHE A 819 -13.23 33.33 -25.09
N GLU A 820 -14.03 33.40 -24.02
CA GLU A 820 -15.27 34.17 -23.98
C GLU A 820 -15.42 35.08 -22.74
N ASN A 821 -15.95 36.29 -22.93
CA ASN A 821 -16.26 37.23 -21.85
C ASN A 821 -15.05 37.56 -20.95
N ASN A 822 -13.81 37.48 -21.43
CA ASN A 822 -12.62 37.77 -20.63
C ASN A 822 -12.21 39.25 -20.76
N ILE A 823 -11.44 39.74 -19.78
CA ILE A 823 -10.76 41.04 -19.85
C ILE A 823 -9.26 40.80 -19.91
N VAL A 824 -8.61 41.39 -20.92
CA VAL A 824 -7.15 41.51 -21.00
C VAL A 824 -6.79 42.97 -20.74
N TYR A 825 -6.19 43.25 -19.59
CA TYR A 825 -5.74 44.58 -19.17
C TYR A 825 -4.22 44.64 -19.29
N ASP A 826 -3.75 44.91 -20.50
CA ASP A 826 -2.34 45.00 -20.85
C ASP A 826 -1.75 46.32 -20.35
N THR A 827 -0.54 46.32 -19.80
CA THR A 827 0.11 47.55 -19.30
C THR A 827 1.46 47.85 -19.95
N PHE A 828 1.79 47.13 -21.01
CA PHE A 828 3.06 47.29 -21.72
C PHE A 828 3.14 48.68 -22.35
N GLN A 829 4.31 49.33 -22.29
CA GLN A 829 4.53 50.71 -22.76
C GLN A 829 5.40 50.81 -24.02
N GLY A 830 5.64 49.70 -24.72
CA GLY A 830 6.44 49.68 -25.95
C GLY A 830 5.64 49.96 -27.23
N SER A 831 6.24 49.64 -28.37
CA SER A 831 5.69 49.93 -29.71
C SER A 831 4.47 49.08 -30.08
N ASN A 832 4.43 47.84 -29.61
CA ASN A 832 3.34 46.89 -29.80
C ASN A 832 3.45 45.78 -28.74
N HIS A 833 2.34 45.12 -28.45
CA HIS A 833 2.31 43.97 -27.56
C HIS A 833 1.31 42.93 -28.05
N SER A 834 1.61 41.66 -27.83
CA SER A 834 0.78 40.55 -28.27
C SER A 834 -0.34 40.30 -27.25
N ALA A 835 -1.59 40.65 -27.60
CA ALA A 835 -2.74 40.25 -26.77
C ALA A 835 -3.05 38.75 -26.94
N PHE A 836 -2.82 38.23 -28.15
CA PHE A 836 -2.90 36.80 -28.44
C PHE A 836 -1.88 36.39 -29.49
N LYS A 837 -1.15 35.30 -29.21
CA LYS A 837 -0.16 34.72 -30.11
C LYS A 837 -0.44 33.23 -30.36
N SER A 838 -0.21 32.81 -31.60
CA SER A 838 -0.10 31.40 -31.98
C SER A 838 1.23 31.17 -32.69
N ASP A 839 1.92 30.06 -32.41
CA ASP A 839 3.14 29.69 -33.15
C ASP A 839 2.87 28.80 -34.37
N ALA A 840 1.67 28.24 -34.48
CA ALA A 840 1.26 27.37 -35.58
C ALA A 840 0.10 27.98 -36.40
N PRO A 841 0.07 27.77 -37.73
CA PRO A 841 -1.06 28.19 -38.56
C PRO A 841 -2.31 27.39 -38.22
N ASP A 842 -3.50 27.93 -38.50
CA ASP A 842 -4.79 27.24 -38.37
C ASP A 842 -5.21 26.79 -36.95
N VAL A 843 -4.63 27.36 -35.87
CA VAL A 843 -5.14 27.11 -34.51
C VAL A 843 -6.64 27.42 -34.46
N ARG A 844 -7.41 26.43 -34.01
CA ARG A 844 -8.86 26.55 -33.85
C ARG A 844 -9.18 27.07 -32.47
N VAL A 845 -9.33 28.38 -32.37
CA VAL A 845 -9.88 29.07 -31.20
C VAL A 845 -11.20 29.71 -31.56
N SER A 846 -12.14 29.71 -30.62
CA SER A 846 -13.34 30.55 -30.67
C SER A 846 -13.17 31.73 -29.74
N PHE A 847 -13.13 32.95 -30.27
CA PHE A 847 -13.07 34.17 -29.46
C PHE A 847 -14.41 34.92 -29.51
N ASN A 848 -15.00 35.22 -28.36
CA ASN A 848 -16.24 35.97 -28.30
C ASN A 848 -16.29 36.97 -27.12
N ASN A 849 -16.86 38.15 -27.34
CA ASN A 849 -17.31 39.04 -26.27
C ASN A 849 -16.22 39.45 -25.24
N ASN A 850 -14.96 39.48 -25.65
CA ASN A 850 -13.82 39.87 -24.84
C ASN A 850 -13.58 41.38 -24.86
N VAL A 851 -12.93 41.89 -23.82
CA VAL A 851 -12.45 43.28 -23.75
C VAL A 851 -10.94 43.28 -23.64
N TYR A 852 -10.28 43.95 -24.58
CA TYR A 852 -8.84 44.20 -24.52
C TYR A 852 -8.59 45.68 -24.24
N TYR A 853 -7.62 46.00 -23.41
CA TYR A 853 -7.31 47.38 -23.10
C TYR A 853 -5.86 47.56 -22.70
N ASN A 854 -5.23 48.58 -23.28
CA ASN A 854 -3.95 49.09 -22.83
C ASN A 854 -4.09 50.58 -22.46
N PRO A 855 -3.83 51.01 -21.21
CA PRO A 855 -4.05 52.38 -20.76
C PRO A 855 -3.03 53.37 -21.33
N TYR A 856 -1.93 52.88 -21.92
CA TYR A 856 -0.89 53.67 -22.56
C TYR A 856 -1.09 53.80 -24.08
N ASN A 857 -2.17 53.24 -24.61
CA ASN A 857 -2.49 53.17 -26.03
C ASN A 857 -1.43 52.41 -26.85
N THR A 858 -0.70 51.48 -26.24
CA THR A 858 0.16 50.58 -27.00
C THR A 858 -0.70 49.70 -27.91
N PRO A 859 -0.39 49.62 -29.23
CA PRO A 859 -1.10 48.76 -30.14
C PRO A 859 -1.03 47.28 -29.76
N LEU A 860 -2.21 46.63 -29.66
CA LEU A 860 -2.34 45.21 -29.40
C LEU A 860 -2.39 44.40 -30.70
N LEU A 861 -1.64 43.30 -30.72
CA LEU A 861 -1.48 42.40 -31.87
C LEU A 861 -2.08 41.02 -31.61
N PHE A 862 -2.54 40.37 -32.68
CA PHE A 862 -3.31 39.13 -32.62
C PHE A 862 -2.87 38.10 -33.68
N GLY A 863 -2.91 36.83 -33.27
CA GLY A 863 -2.74 35.66 -34.14
C GLY A 863 -1.29 35.43 -34.59
N ILE A 864 -1.07 34.42 -35.44
CA ILE A 864 0.30 34.05 -35.90
C ILE A 864 0.99 35.18 -36.66
N GLN A 865 0.23 35.97 -37.43
CA GLN A 865 0.77 37.09 -38.21
C GLN A 865 0.93 38.38 -37.40
N GLN A 866 0.56 38.36 -36.11
CA GLN A 866 0.67 39.49 -35.19
C GLN A 866 0.09 40.77 -35.79
N THR A 867 -1.16 40.69 -36.25
CA THR A 867 -1.85 41.79 -36.95
C THR A 867 -2.64 42.66 -35.98
N SER A 868 -3.02 43.87 -36.42
CA SER A 868 -3.92 44.72 -35.65
C SER A 868 -5.29 44.08 -35.43
N PHE A 869 -6.00 44.47 -34.36
CA PHE A 869 -7.34 43.96 -34.04
C PHE A 869 -8.35 44.07 -35.20
N ILE A 870 -8.33 45.16 -35.96
CA ILE A 870 -9.22 45.35 -37.13
C ILE A 870 -8.92 44.32 -38.22
N GLU A 871 -7.65 44.03 -38.50
CA GLU A 871 -7.27 43.01 -39.48
C GLU A 871 -7.57 41.60 -38.96
N TRP A 872 -7.42 41.37 -37.66
CA TRP A 872 -7.84 40.12 -37.01
C TRP A 872 -9.34 39.89 -37.19
N GLN A 873 -10.18 40.89 -36.94
CA GLN A 873 -11.63 40.82 -37.14
C GLN A 873 -12.04 40.53 -38.60
N LYS A 874 -11.31 41.07 -39.58
CA LYS A 874 -11.55 40.78 -41.00
C LYS A 874 -11.33 39.31 -41.38
N THR A 875 -10.57 38.54 -40.59
CA THR A 875 -10.42 37.09 -40.79
C THR A 875 -11.66 36.29 -40.36
N GLY A 876 -12.65 36.95 -39.74
CA GLY A 876 -13.85 36.32 -39.17
C GLY A 876 -13.72 36.03 -37.68
N GLN A 877 -12.53 36.21 -37.10
CA GLN A 877 -12.23 35.96 -35.69
C GLN A 877 -12.66 37.12 -34.80
N ASP A 878 -13.10 36.84 -33.58
CA ASP A 878 -13.23 37.82 -32.49
C ASP A 878 -14.10 39.06 -32.80
N ASN A 879 -15.09 38.91 -33.69
CA ASN A 879 -15.93 40.00 -34.19
C ASN A 879 -16.88 40.60 -33.15
N SER A 880 -17.13 39.89 -32.05
CA SER A 880 -17.99 40.35 -30.96
C SER A 880 -17.22 41.02 -29.82
N SER A 881 -15.88 41.02 -29.87
CA SER A 881 -15.01 41.65 -28.89
C SER A 881 -14.64 43.07 -29.27
N ILE A 882 -14.08 43.81 -28.30
CA ILE A 882 -13.72 45.22 -28.49
C ILE A 882 -12.41 45.58 -27.79
N ILE A 883 -11.78 46.65 -28.26
CA ILE A 883 -10.74 47.37 -27.52
C ILE A 883 -11.38 48.56 -26.82
N ALA A 884 -11.50 48.54 -25.49
CA ALA A 884 -12.09 49.62 -24.71
C ALA A 884 -11.71 49.52 -23.22
N ASP A 885 -11.69 50.64 -22.51
CA ASP A 885 -11.47 50.66 -21.06
C ASP A 885 -12.55 49.81 -20.35
N PRO A 886 -12.17 48.77 -19.58
CA PRO A 886 -13.12 47.94 -18.85
C PRO A 886 -13.79 48.68 -17.68
N LEU A 887 -13.36 49.90 -17.33
CA LEU A 887 -13.94 50.71 -16.25
C LEU A 887 -13.93 49.97 -14.91
N PHE A 888 -12.76 49.46 -14.49
CA PHE A 888 -12.60 48.89 -13.14
C PHE A 888 -13.03 49.89 -12.07
N THR A 889 -13.75 49.42 -11.05
CA THR A 889 -14.12 50.23 -9.88
C THR A 889 -13.06 50.20 -8.79
N GLY A 890 -12.20 49.18 -8.80
CA GLY A 890 -11.03 49.07 -7.94
C GLY A 890 -9.89 49.97 -8.40
N ASP A 891 -8.96 50.27 -7.49
CA ASP A 891 -7.74 51.00 -7.85
C ASP A 891 -6.79 50.07 -8.63
N VAL A 892 -6.71 50.27 -9.95
CA VAL A 892 -5.83 49.52 -10.84
C VAL A 892 -4.34 49.68 -10.50
N ASN A 893 -3.94 50.75 -9.80
CA ASN A 893 -2.57 50.92 -9.30
C ASN A 893 -2.29 50.05 -8.06
N GLN A 894 -3.34 49.54 -7.43
CA GLN A 894 -3.29 48.54 -6.37
C GLN A 894 -3.62 47.13 -6.89
N CYS A 895 -3.70 46.95 -8.20
CA CYS A 895 -4.01 45.68 -8.86
C CYS A 895 -5.37 45.10 -8.45
N ASP A 896 -6.34 45.99 -8.24
CA ASP A 896 -7.71 45.65 -7.89
C ASP A 896 -8.58 45.46 -9.15
N PHE A 897 -8.53 44.25 -9.71
CA PHE A 897 -9.15 43.90 -10.99
C PHE A 897 -10.43 43.06 -10.88
N PHE A 898 -11.15 43.13 -9.75
CA PHE A 898 -12.26 42.20 -9.48
C PHE A 898 -13.61 42.67 -10.04
N THR A 899 -13.83 43.97 -10.06
CA THR A 899 -15.15 44.56 -10.33
C THR A 899 -15.06 45.71 -11.31
N VAL A 900 -16.01 45.77 -12.24
CA VAL A 900 -16.19 46.85 -13.21
C VAL A 900 -17.49 47.61 -12.98
N GLN A 901 -17.57 48.83 -13.49
CA GLN A 901 -18.77 49.66 -13.41
C GLN A 901 -19.93 49.02 -14.19
N SER A 902 -21.18 49.28 -13.79
CA SER A 902 -22.36 48.71 -14.45
C SER A 902 -22.55 49.16 -15.90
N ASN A 903 -21.95 50.28 -16.31
CA ASN A 903 -21.93 50.79 -17.68
C ASN A 903 -20.69 50.32 -18.48
N SER A 904 -19.83 49.50 -17.87
CA SER A 904 -18.62 48.95 -18.49
C SER A 904 -18.93 48.25 -19.81
N PRO A 905 -18.07 48.41 -20.83
CA PRO A 905 -18.16 47.61 -22.04
C PRO A 905 -18.10 46.09 -21.76
N ALA A 906 -17.34 45.67 -20.75
CA ALA A 906 -17.23 44.25 -20.37
C ALA A 906 -18.58 43.70 -19.89
N VAL A 907 -19.32 44.44 -19.06
CA VAL A 907 -20.66 44.05 -18.59
C VAL A 907 -21.64 43.89 -19.75
N LYS A 908 -21.58 44.78 -20.76
CA LYS A 908 -22.43 44.69 -21.95
C LYS A 908 -22.14 43.45 -22.79
N LEU A 909 -20.89 42.97 -22.76
CA LEU A 909 -20.45 41.77 -23.44
C LEU A 909 -20.65 40.50 -22.59
N GLY A 910 -21.14 40.61 -21.35
CA GLY A 910 -21.47 39.46 -20.51
C GLY A 910 -20.43 39.13 -19.44
N PHE A 911 -19.41 39.97 -19.23
CA PHE A 911 -18.51 39.84 -18.09
C PHE A 911 -19.29 40.03 -16.78
N ALA A 912 -19.14 39.07 -15.87
CA ALA A 912 -19.64 39.11 -14.51
C ALA A 912 -18.49 39.45 -13.54
N ASN A 913 -18.76 40.35 -12.60
CA ASN A 913 -17.80 40.71 -11.55
C ASN A 913 -17.32 39.46 -10.79
N ILE A 914 -16.01 39.39 -10.54
CA ILE A 914 -15.36 38.28 -9.86
C ILE A 914 -15.36 38.54 -8.35
N THR A 915 -15.56 37.48 -7.55
CA THR A 915 -15.58 37.62 -6.10
C THR A 915 -14.17 37.85 -5.57
N LYS A 916 -13.95 39.01 -4.96
CA LYS A 916 -12.68 39.33 -4.29
C LYS A 916 -12.45 38.41 -3.09
N LEU A 917 -11.31 37.74 -3.06
CA LEU A 917 -10.91 36.88 -1.95
C LEU A 917 -10.60 37.70 -0.70
N SER A 918 -11.03 37.25 0.48
CA SER A 918 -10.76 37.92 1.77
C SER A 918 -9.27 38.03 2.11
N LYS A 919 -8.48 37.06 1.64
CA LYS A 919 -7.03 36.98 1.80
C LYS A 919 -6.21 37.73 0.74
N TRP A 920 -6.85 38.29 -0.29
CA TRP A 920 -6.14 39.09 -1.28
C TRP A 920 -5.55 40.36 -0.65
N ALA A 921 -4.28 40.62 -0.93
CA ALA A 921 -3.60 41.85 -0.50
C ALA A 921 -3.42 42.82 -1.68
N PRO A 922 -3.73 44.13 -1.50
CA PRO A 922 -3.54 45.16 -2.52
C PRO A 922 -2.06 45.38 -2.80
N GLY A 923 -1.77 45.81 -4.03
CA GLY A 923 -0.44 46.22 -4.46
C GLY A 923 0.00 45.53 -5.74
N CYS A 924 0.59 46.32 -6.63
CA CYS A 924 1.17 45.86 -7.88
C CYS A 924 2.67 45.56 -7.82
N GLY A 925 3.26 45.55 -6.62
CA GLY A 925 4.66 45.18 -6.44
C GLY A 925 4.92 43.76 -6.93
N THR A 926 5.96 43.58 -7.74
CA THR A 926 6.42 42.27 -8.22
C THR A 926 7.23 41.50 -7.17
N ASP A 927 7.27 41.98 -5.91
CA ASP A 927 8.08 41.44 -4.81
C ASP A 927 9.54 41.13 -5.20
N ASN A 928 10.15 42.01 -6.01
CA ASN A 928 11.56 42.02 -6.41
C ASN A 928 12.56 42.13 -5.23
N VAL A 929 12.13 42.05 -3.97
CA VAL A 929 13.04 42.01 -2.82
C VAL A 929 13.44 40.55 -2.60
N VAL A 930 14.16 39.99 -3.57
CA VAL A 930 15.08 38.89 -3.29
C VAL A 930 16.16 39.53 -2.42
N ASN A 931 16.02 39.44 -1.10
CA ASN A 931 17.20 39.61 -0.26
C ASN A 931 18.17 38.52 -0.73
N ASP A 932 19.32 38.91 -1.29
CA ASP A 932 20.41 38.07 -1.82
C ASP A 932 20.91 36.96 -0.87
N ASN A 933 20.30 36.84 0.31
CA ASN A 933 20.61 35.90 1.37
C ASN A 933 19.81 34.58 1.29
N GLN A 934 18.89 34.39 0.33
CA GLN A 934 18.07 33.17 0.22
C GLN A 934 18.58 32.13 -0.79
N PHE A 935 19.65 32.42 -1.54
CA PHE A 935 20.44 31.37 -2.18
C PHE A 935 21.24 30.65 -1.10
N TYR A 936 20.63 29.63 -0.47
CA TYR A 936 21.42 28.61 0.19
C TYR A 936 22.23 27.92 -0.90
N HIS A 937 23.49 28.33 -1.04
CA HIS A 937 24.49 27.55 -1.74
C HIS A 937 24.49 26.15 -1.09
N TRP A 938 24.13 25.16 -1.89
CA TRP A 938 24.41 23.76 -1.58
C TRP A 938 25.89 23.45 -1.80
#